data_AF-A0A0A0KG28-F1
#
_entry.id   AF-A0A0A0KG28-F1
#
_cell.length_a   1.000
_cell.length_b   1.000
_cell.length_c   1.000
_cell.angle_alpha   90.00
_cell.angle_beta   90.00
_cell.angle_gamma   90.00
#
_symmetry.space_group_name_H-M   'P 1'
#
loop_
_entity.id
_entity.type
_entity.pdbx_description
1 polymer ?
#
loop_
_entity_poly.entity_id
_entity_poly.type
_entity_poly.pdbx_seq_one_letter_code
_entity_poly.pdbx_strand_id
1 'polypeptide(L)'
;MPKLQWADPSVALEECILSILVAIARHSPICAQAIMKCDRLVELIVQRFTMSEKIDILSLKIKSVVLLKVLARSDRQNCIVFVKNGTFQTIIWHLYHCTSSIDQWVKSGKEKCKLSSTLMVEQLRLWKVCIQYGYCVSYFSDIFPSLCLWLNPPNFEKLIENNVLREFTTISMEAYHVLEALARRLPNFFSEKYLDSREPGLAGNESEAWSWSCAVPMVDLAIKWLGSKNDPFISKFFLSRKGIKNDFVFEGISLAPLLWVYSAILKMLSRVVERIIPQDIMTQIGSDQIVPWIPEFILQVGLEIIKNGFLSFADASDMNPKTSLSGGNSFVEDLCFWREHGEFEMSLASVCCLHGLILSIVNIDRLILLANTESQAYPPKYVNSSREGEILRVGMFKTSLMEQRSMLDLFTKKIALECDSLQLIETFGRGGPAPGVGIGWGVSGGGYWSLAVLLAQNDSAFLMSLVEAFHTIPTLNELTAQESLTFQSINSALAVCLVLGPRDIGLIEKTMEFFIQAPILYNFNLYIQRFIQLNGKLKQFGWKYSEDDCLIFCRTLRSHYKDRWLTPKGSTSVKNKSNLSDRTFKSGRVSLDTIYEESDETNRMAQGCICLTVQWGYQRLPLPGHWFFSPISTICDSKHAGHQKSDAQSIMQESSDLLDVAKSGLFFILGIEAFSAFLPDDFPKPVLSVPLIWKLHSLSVVLLTGIGVLDDEKSRDVYEVLQDLYGQRINEAMSCRLPADIMENNAKHLLSQPENKKSNIEFLMFQSEIHDSYSILIETLVEQFSSVSYGDVLYGRQIVLYLHQCVESQTRLAAWNALNSARVFELLPPLEKCLADAEGYLQPIEDNEAILEAYVKSWVSGALDRSASRGSVAYLLSLHHLSSYIFHSYPVDNLLLRNKLSRSLLRDCSHKHHHKEMMMNLILYTKPSTHLIAGQKGVDTSIGRSDVEKRLEVLKEACEKNSSLLTVVEELGSSTKGKLSAM
;
A
#
# COMPACT_ATOMS: atom_id res chain seq x y z
N MET A 1 -31.16 -47.68 -29.94
CA MET A 1 -30.36 -46.47 -30.24
C MET A 1 -31.19 -45.23 -29.95
N PRO A 2 -30.87 -44.42 -28.92
CA PRO A 2 -31.56 -43.17 -28.67
C PRO A 2 -31.04 -42.10 -29.63
N LYS A 3 -31.96 -41.40 -30.32
CA LYS A 3 -31.65 -40.23 -31.14
C LYS A 3 -31.25 -39.08 -30.21
N LEU A 4 -29.98 -38.67 -30.23
CA LEU A 4 -29.57 -37.35 -29.74
C LEU A 4 -30.30 -36.30 -30.59
N GLN A 5 -31.18 -35.52 -29.97
CA GLN A 5 -31.69 -34.27 -30.55
C GLN A 5 -30.55 -33.24 -30.50
N TRP A 6 -30.03 -32.88 -31.66
CA TRP A 6 -29.14 -31.73 -31.80
C TRP A 6 -29.99 -30.48 -31.70
N ALA A 7 -29.61 -29.55 -30.82
CA ALA A 7 -30.23 -28.23 -30.72
C ALA A 7 -30.21 -27.52 -32.09
N ASP A 8 -31.23 -26.70 -32.34
CA ASP A 8 -31.38 -25.93 -33.58
C ASP A 8 -30.13 -25.01 -33.76
N PRO A 9 -29.33 -25.16 -34.83
CA PRO A 9 -28.03 -24.48 -34.95
C PRO A 9 -28.11 -22.94 -34.90
N SER A 10 -29.29 -22.37 -35.15
CA SER A 10 -29.57 -20.94 -35.01
C SER A 10 -29.49 -20.44 -33.57
N VAL A 11 -29.91 -21.24 -32.58
CA VAL A 11 -29.96 -20.84 -31.15
C VAL A 11 -28.55 -20.78 -30.56
N ALA A 12 -27.70 -21.75 -30.89
CA ALA A 12 -26.30 -21.77 -30.46
C ALA A 12 -25.51 -20.57 -31.03
N LEU A 13 -25.76 -20.21 -32.29
CA LEU A 13 -25.15 -19.05 -32.93
C LEU A 13 -25.57 -17.74 -32.25
N GLU A 14 -26.86 -17.57 -31.95
CA GLU A 14 -27.37 -16.41 -31.20
C GLU A 14 -26.71 -16.29 -29.81
N GLU A 15 -26.49 -17.42 -29.12
CA GLU A 15 -25.82 -17.43 -27.81
C GLU A 15 -24.35 -17.02 -27.89
N CYS A 16 -23.63 -17.49 -28.92
CA CYS A 16 -22.26 -17.07 -29.21
C CYS A 16 -22.19 -15.57 -29.49
N ILE A 17 -23.10 -15.03 -30.31
CA ILE A 17 -23.15 -13.59 -30.63
C ILE A 17 -23.37 -12.76 -29.37
N LEU A 18 -24.34 -13.13 -28.53
CA LEU A 18 -24.58 -12.42 -27.26
C LEU A 18 -23.37 -12.49 -26.33
N SER A 19 -22.69 -13.64 -26.26
CA SER A 19 -21.49 -13.80 -25.46
C SER A 19 -20.34 -12.91 -25.95
N ILE A 20 -20.17 -12.78 -27.27
CA ILE A 20 -19.20 -11.86 -27.88
C ILE A 20 -19.56 -10.40 -27.58
N LEU A 21 -20.83 -10.01 -27.71
CA LEU A 21 -21.28 -8.66 -27.38
C LEU A 21 -21.08 -8.33 -25.90
N VAL A 22 -21.33 -9.28 -24.99
CA VAL A 22 -21.05 -9.13 -23.56
C VAL A 22 -19.56 -8.89 -23.33
N ALA A 23 -18.68 -9.65 -23.99
CA ALA A 23 -17.23 -9.48 -23.87
C ALA A 23 -16.79 -8.11 -24.39
N ILE A 24 -17.29 -7.67 -25.54
CA ILE A 24 -17.01 -6.35 -26.13
C ILE A 24 -17.50 -5.23 -25.22
N ALA A 25 -18.72 -5.33 -24.69
CA ALA A 25 -19.29 -4.33 -23.78
C ALA A 25 -18.50 -4.22 -22.46
N ARG A 26 -17.96 -5.34 -21.94
CA ARG A 26 -17.13 -5.35 -20.72
C ARG A 26 -15.75 -4.75 -20.92
N HIS A 27 -15.22 -4.84 -22.14
CA HIS A 27 -13.88 -4.36 -22.45
C HIS A 27 -13.73 -2.85 -22.21
N SER A 28 -14.71 -2.05 -22.63
CA SER A 28 -14.68 -0.61 -22.38
C SER A 28 -16.08 0.05 -22.47
N PRO A 29 -16.30 1.17 -21.77
CA PRO A 29 -17.54 1.95 -21.90
C PRO A 29 -17.77 2.45 -23.34
N ILE A 30 -16.71 2.70 -24.12
CA ILE A 30 -16.79 3.10 -25.53
C ILE A 30 -17.42 1.99 -26.36
N CYS A 31 -16.95 0.76 -26.16
CA CYS A 31 -17.51 -0.43 -26.82
C CYS A 31 -18.97 -0.64 -26.44
N ALA A 32 -19.33 -0.46 -25.16
CA ALA A 32 -20.72 -0.51 -24.70
C ALA A 32 -21.58 0.57 -25.37
N GLN A 33 -21.08 1.80 -25.48
CA GLN A 33 -21.78 2.89 -26.14
C GLN A 33 -21.94 2.65 -27.65
N ALA A 34 -20.95 2.05 -28.31
CA ALA A 34 -21.04 1.65 -29.71
C ALA A 34 -22.13 0.60 -29.94
N ILE A 35 -22.28 -0.36 -29.01
CA ILE A 35 -23.38 -1.32 -29.02
C ILE A 35 -24.73 -0.61 -28.86
N MET A 36 -24.83 0.36 -27.94
CA MET A 36 -26.05 1.14 -27.73
C MET A 36 -26.43 2.05 -28.91
N LYS A 37 -25.45 2.50 -29.71
CA LYS A 37 -25.69 3.26 -30.96
C LYS A 37 -26.22 2.40 -32.11
N CYS A 38 -26.20 1.08 -31.98
CA CYS A 38 -26.78 0.19 -32.97
C CYS A 38 -28.30 0.19 -32.83
N ASP A 39 -28.96 0.96 -33.71
CA ASP A 39 -30.41 1.07 -33.73
C ASP A 39 -31.07 -0.32 -33.83
N ARG A 40 -32.14 -0.54 -33.07
CA ARG A 40 -32.97 -1.77 -33.03
C ARG A 40 -32.33 -3.02 -32.42
N LEU A 41 -31.03 -3.01 -32.05
CA LEU A 41 -30.40 -4.19 -31.43
C LEU A 41 -31.04 -4.53 -30.08
N VAL A 42 -31.24 -3.52 -29.21
CA VAL A 42 -31.89 -3.70 -27.90
C VAL A 42 -33.34 -4.17 -28.08
N GLU A 43 -34.07 -3.59 -29.03
CA GLU A 43 -35.46 -3.98 -29.32
C GLU A 43 -35.55 -5.43 -29.80
N LEU A 44 -34.64 -5.86 -30.69
CA LEU A 44 -34.55 -7.25 -31.15
C LEU A 44 -34.26 -8.23 -30.01
N ILE A 45 -33.35 -7.88 -29.09
CA ILE A 45 -33.05 -8.69 -27.91
C ILE A 45 -34.30 -8.84 -27.04
N VAL A 46 -35.03 -7.75 -26.79
CA VAL A 46 -36.27 -7.76 -25.98
C VAL A 46 -37.36 -8.58 -26.67
N GLN A 47 -37.55 -8.43 -27.98
CA GLN A 47 -38.51 -9.24 -28.74
C GLN A 47 -38.18 -10.74 -28.63
N ARG A 48 -36.91 -11.12 -28.81
CA ARG A 48 -36.49 -12.51 -28.67
C ARG A 48 -36.61 -13.04 -27.24
N PHE A 49 -36.41 -12.19 -26.24
CA PHE A 49 -36.61 -12.54 -24.83
C PHE A 49 -38.05 -12.94 -24.52
N THR A 50 -39.05 -12.39 -25.23
CA THR A 50 -40.46 -12.72 -25.03
C THR A 50 -40.93 -14.02 -25.71
N MET A 51 -40.11 -14.63 -26.58
CA MET A 51 -40.51 -15.78 -27.40
C MET A 51 -40.30 -17.13 -26.70
N SER A 52 -41.39 -17.69 -26.13
CA SER A 52 -41.52 -19.05 -25.56
C SER A 52 -40.57 -19.46 -24.41
N GLU A 53 -40.95 -20.51 -23.67
CA GLU A 53 -40.30 -20.94 -22.40
C GLU A 53 -39.41 -22.20 -22.51
N LYS A 54 -38.90 -22.53 -23.70
CA LYS A 54 -38.03 -23.73 -23.85
C LYS A 54 -36.72 -23.58 -23.06
N ILE A 55 -36.14 -24.71 -22.64
CA ILE A 55 -34.88 -24.77 -21.87
C ILE A 55 -33.72 -24.11 -22.62
N ASP A 56 -33.56 -24.39 -23.92
CA ASP A 56 -32.51 -23.76 -24.75
C ASP A 56 -32.66 -22.23 -24.83
N ILE A 57 -33.90 -21.74 -24.73
CA ILE A 57 -34.22 -20.32 -24.79
C ILE A 57 -33.93 -19.64 -23.44
N LEU A 58 -33.98 -20.36 -22.31
CA LEU A 58 -33.58 -19.82 -21.01
C LEU A 58 -32.09 -19.43 -20.99
N SER A 59 -31.21 -20.19 -21.66
CA SER A 59 -29.79 -19.83 -21.82
C SER A 59 -29.62 -18.48 -22.53
N LEU A 60 -30.31 -18.30 -23.67
CA LEU A 60 -30.34 -17.04 -24.43
C LEU A 60 -30.88 -15.87 -23.60
N LYS A 61 -31.96 -16.10 -22.83
CA LYS A 61 -32.54 -15.11 -21.93
C LYS A 61 -31.51 -14.65 -20.90
N ILE A 62 -30.77 -15.57 -20.28
CA ILE A 62 -29.71 -15.23 -19.31
C ILE A 62 -28.66 -14.31 -19.97
N LYS A 63 -28.12 -14.68 -21.13
CA LYS A 63 -27.11 -13.87 -21.84
C LYS A 63 -27.64 -12.49 -22.23
N SER A 64 -28.90 -12.40 -22.61
CA SER A 64 -29.59 -11.15 -22.94
C SER A 64 -29.64 -10.20 -21.73
N VAL A 65 -30.03 -10.71 -20.56
CA VAL A 65 -30.03 -9.91 -19.31
C VAL A 65 -28.61 -9.51 -18.93
N VAL A 66 -27.63 -10.40 -19.08
CA VAL A 66 -26.21 -10.09 -18.80
C VAL A 66 -25.72 -8.93 -19.68
N LEU A 67 -26.04 -8.94 -20.98
CA LEU A 67 -25.67 -7.86 -21.89
C LEU A 67 -26.29 -6.53 -21.45
N LEU A 68 -27.60 -6.51 -21.21
CA LEU A 68 -28.31 -5.30 -20.81
C LEU A 68 -27.84 -4.77 -19.45
N LYS A 69 -27.50 -5.66 -18.51
CA LYS A 69 -26.86 -5.29 -17.24
C LYS A 69 -25.50 -4.62 -17.45
N VAL A 70 -24.66 -5.15 -18.34
CA VAL A 70 -23.34 -4.56 -18.65
C VAL A 70 -23.52 -3.18 -19.30
N LEU A 71 -24.47 -3.04 -20.24
CA LEU A 71 -24.79 -1.77 -20.88
C LEU A 71 -25.35 -0.76 -19.87
N ALA A 72 -26.27 -1.17 -19.00
CA ALA A 72 -26.82 -0.35 -17.91
C ALA A 72 -25.73 0.14 -16.95
N ARG A 73 -24.76 -0.72 -16.61
CA ARG A 73 -23.63 -0.37 -15.72
C ARG A 73 -22.63 0.59 -16.36
N SER A 74 -22.56 0.65 -17.69
CA SER A 74 -21.59 1.50 -18.39
C SER A 74 -21.94 2.98 -18.39
N ASP A 75 -23.22 3.33 -18.40
CA ASP A 75 -23.71 4.71 -18.43
C ASP A 75 -25.11 4.81 -17.82
N ARG A 76 -25.31 5.80 -16.95
CA ARG A 76 -26.62 6.14 -16.36
C ARG A 76 -27.68 6.41 -17.43
N GLN A 77 -27.30 6.99 -18.57
CA GLN A 77 -28.24 7.29 -19.65
C GLN A 77 -28.87 6.03 -20.24
N ASN A 78 -28.13 4.91 -20.29
CA ASN A 78 -28.64 3.64 -20.80
C ASN A 78 -29.77 3.09 -19.91
N CYS A 79 -29.64 3.23 -18.58
CA CYS A 79 -30.70 2.88 -17.64
C CYS A 79 -31.97 3.68 -17.92
N ILE A 80 -31.86 4.98 -18.17
CA ILE A 80 -33.01 5.84 -18.49
C ILE A 80 -33.71 5.35 -19.78
N VAL A 81 -32.93 5.01 -20.81
CA VAL A 81 -33.48 4.48 -22.07
C VAL A 81 -34.22 3.16 -21.83
N PHE A 82 -33.66 2.25 -21.03
CA PHE A 82 -34.31 0.97 -20.73
C PHE A 82 -35.61 1.11 -19.94
N VAL A 83 -35.68 2.09 -19.05
CA VAL A 83 -36.90 2.40 -18.29
C VAL A 83 -37.95 3.05 -19.19
N LYS A 84 -37.59 4.09 -19.95
CA LYS A 84 -38.52 4.80 -20.84
C LYS A 84 -39.11 3.91 -21.93
N ASN A 85 -38.31 2.98 -22.47
CA ASN A 85 -38.75 2.08 -23.53
C ASN A 85 -39.50 0.84 -22.99
N GLY A 86 -39.75 0.74 -21.68
CA GLY A 86 -40.39 -0.42 -21.05
C GLY A 86 -39.54 -1.70 -21.07
N THR A 87 -38.31 -1.64 -21.58
CA THR A 87 -37.37 -2.76 -21.70
C THR A 87 -37.08 -3.38 -20.35
N PHE A 88 -36.89 -2.56 -19.32
CA PHE A 88 -36.66 -3.03 -17.96
C PHE A 88 -37.82 -3.92 -17.49
N GLN A 89 -39.06 -3.41 -17.55
CA GLN A 89 -40.27 -4.13 -17.12
C GLN A 89 -40.46 -5.46 -17.85
N THR A 90 -40.22 -5.50 -19.16
CA THR A 90 -40.32 -6.75 -19.96
C THR A 90 -39.30 -7.79 -19.50
N ILE A 91 -38.09 -7.37 -19.15
CA ILE A 91 -37.01 -8.29 -18.79
C ILE A 91 -37.20 -8.85 -17.39
N ILE A 92 -37.64 -8.03 -16.45
CA ILE A 92 -37.86 -8.46 -15.06
C ILE A 92 -39.19 -9.21 -14.87
N TRP A 93 -40.00 -9.38 -15.93
CA TRP A 93 -41.31 -10.04 -15.86
C TRP A 93 -41.32 -11.39 -15.13
N HIS A 94 -40.27 -12.20 -15.30
CA HIS A 94 -40.18 -13.51 -14.64
C HIS A 94 -40.10 -13.41 -13.10
N LEU A 95 -39.65 -12.27 -12.54
CA LEU A 95 -39.68 -12.03 -11.09
C LEU A 95 -41.12 -11.88 -10.57
N TYR A 96 -42.06 -11.41 -11.41
CA TYR A 96 -43.48 -11.29 -11.05
C TYR A 96 -44.20 -12.64 -11.06
N HIS A 97 -43.77 -13.58 -11.91
CA HIS A 97 -44.32 -14.93 -12.02
C HIS A 97 -43.57 -15.94 -11.15
N CYS A 98 -43.46 -15.67 -9.85
CA CYS A 98 -42.85 -16.63 -8.94
C CYS A 98 -43.71 -17.88 -8.76
N THR A 99 -43.03 -19.03 -8.64
CA THR A 99 -43.61 -20.29 -8.18
C THR A 99 -44.29 -20.09 -6.84
N SER A 100 -45.57 -20.48 -6.74
CA SER A 100 -46.38 -20.25 -5.54
C SER A 100 -45.85 -20.97 -4.28
N SER A 101 -44.97 -21.97 -4.44
CA SER A 101 -44.29 -22.63 -3.33
C SER A 101 -42.93 -23.21 -3.73
N ILE A 102 -42.05 -23.42 -2.73
CA ILE A 102 -40.76 -24.13 -2.90
C ILE A 102 -41.00 -25.54 -3.45
N ASP A 103 -42.07 -26.23 -3.01
CA ASP A 103 -42.39 -27.58 -3.47
C ASP A 103 -42.68 -27.64 -4.98
N GLN A 104 -43.35 -26.62 -5.54
CA GLN A 104 -43.58 -26.54 -7.00
C GLN A 104 -42.29 -26.24 -7.77
N TRP A 105 -41.42 -25.41 -7.19
CA TRP A 105 -40.13 -25.09 -7.80
C TRP A 105 -39.22 -26.32 -7.86
N VAL A 106 -39.09 -27.05 -6.76
CA VAL A 106 -38.29 -28.29 -6.68
C VAL A 106 -38.81 -29.35 -7.67
N LYS A 107 -40.13 -29.50 -7.80
CA LYS A 107 -40.77 -30.43 -8.75
C LYS A 107 -40.47 -30.11 -10.23
N SER A 108 -39.98 -28.91 -10.53
CA SER A 108 -39.62 -28.51 -11.90
C SER A 108 -38.34 -29.16 -12.43
N GLY A 109 -37.58 -29.82 -11.54
CA GLY A 109 -36.34 -30.54 -11.86
C GLY A 109 -35.08 -29.68 -11.74
N LYS A 110 -33.96 -30.32 -11.37
CA LYS A 110 -32.70 -29.65 -11.03
C LYS A 110 -32.18 -28.69 -12.11
N GLU A 111 -32.19 -29.10 -13.38
CA GLU A 111 -31.69 -28.25 -14.47
C GLU A 111 -32.55 -27.00 -14.69
N LYS A 112 -33.88 -27.14 -14.56
CA LYS A 112 -34.80 -26.02 -14.65
C LYS A 112 -34.66 -25.09 -13.44
N CYS A 113 -34.46 -25.62 -12.23
CA CYS A 113 -34.12 -24.82 -11.04
C CYS A 113 -32.82 -24.04 -11.25
N LYS A 114 -31.79 -24.65 -11.82
CA LYS A 114 -30.49 -24.00 -12.08
C LYS A 114 -30.57 -22.88 -13.11
N LEU A 115 -31.25 -23.11 -14.24
CA LEU A 115 -31.40 -22.08 -15.27
C LEU A 115 -32.35 -20.96 -14.83
N SER A 116 -33.45 -21.29 -14.16
CA SER A 116 -34.36 -20.29 -13.59
C SER A 116 -33.70 -19.45 -12.51
N SER A 117 -32.95 -20.06 -11.57
CA SER A 117 -32.21 -19.32 -10.55
C SER A 117 -31.16 -18.40 -11.16
N THR A 118 -30.41 -18.87 -12.16
CA THR A 118 -29.42 -18.05 -12.87
C THR A 118 -30.07 -16.86 -13.56
N LEU A 119 -31.22 -17.06 -14.22
CA LEU A 119 -31.96 -15.97 -14.84
C LEU A 119 -32.46 -14.95 -13.82
N MET A 120 -33.08 -15.42 -12.73
CA MET A 120 -33.57 -14.55 -11.65
C MET A 120 -32.43 -13.75 -11.01
N VAL A 121 -31.29 -14.38 -10.74
CA VAL A 121 -30.09 -13.72 -10.22
C VAL A 121 -29.62 -12.60 -11.15
N GLU A 122 -29.55 -12.85 -12.45
CA GLU A 122 -29.14 -11.81 -13.41
C GLU A 122 -30.16 -10.67 -13.54
N GLN A 123 -31.46 -10.96 -13.41
CA GLN A 123 -32.52 -9.95 -13.35
C GLN A 123 -32.43 -9.09 -12.08
N LEU A 124 -32.20 -9.71 -10.92
CA LEU A 124 -31.98 -9.00 -9.65
C LEU A 124 -30.73 -8.12 -9.73
N ARG A 125 -29.64 -8.60 -10.35
CA ARG A 125 -28.42 -7.82 -10.58
C ARG A 125 -28.65 -6.63 -11.51
N LEU A 126 -29.45 -6.79 -12.56
CA LEU A 126 -29.86 -5.67 -13.44
C LEU A 126 -30.67 -4.64 -12.64
N TRP A 127 -31.63 -5.09 -11.83
CA TRP A 127 -32.45 -4.21 -10.99
C TRP A 127 -31.60 -3.45 -9.97
N LYS A 128 -30.68 -4.14 -9.29
CA LYS A 128 -29.69 -3.54 -8.38
C LYS A 128 -28.93 -2.38 -9.05
N VAL A 129 -28.46 -2.55 -10.28
CA VAL A 129 -27.77 -1.49 -11.04
C VAL A 129 -28.70 -0.29 -11.30
N CYS A 130 -29.97 -0.53 -11.65
CA CYS A 130 -30.94 0.55 -11.87
C CYS A 130 -31.22 1.35 -10.57
N ILE A 131 -31.39 0.64 -9.44
CA ILE A 131 -31.59 1.26 -8.11
C ILE A 131 -30.37 2.09 -7.69
N GLN A 132 -29.16 1.61 -7.99
CA GLN A 132 -27.93 2.36 -7.73
C GLN A 132 -27.89 3.71 -8.46
N TYR A 133 -28.49 3.81 -9.65
CA TYR A 133 -28.66 5.09 -10.36
C TYR A 133 -29.89 5.91 -9.94
N GLY A 134 -30.76 5.36 -9.09
CA GLY A 134 -31.94 6.03 -8.56
C GLY A 134 -33.22 5.79 -9.37
N TYR A 135 -33.26 4.71 -10.15
CA TYR A 135 -34.42 4.31 -10.94
C TYR A 135 -35.00 2.98 -10.47
N CYS A 136 -36.27 2.74 -10.79
CA CYS A 136 -36.96 1.47 -10.57
C CYS A 136 -37.15 1.08 -9.09
N VAL A 137 -37.10 2.04 -8.17
CA VAL A 137 -37.43 1.82 -6.74
C VAL A 137 -38.93 1.58 -6.58
N SER A 138 -39.74 2.26 -7.39
CA SER A 138 -41.21 2.14 -7.42
C SER A 138 -41.73 0.72 -7.66
N TYR A 139 -41.02 -0.10 -8.46
CA TYR A 139 -41.40 -1.49 -8.73
C TYR A 139 -41.25 -2.43 -7.53
N PHE A 140 -40.63 -2.00 -6.43
CA PHE A 140 -40.49 -2.83 -5.24
C PHE A 140 -41.85 -3.34 -4.73
N SER A 141 -42.86 -2.47 -4.66
CA SER A 141 -44.19 -2.81 -4.15
C SER A 141 -44.84 -3.96 -4.92
N ASP A 142 -44.62 -4.01 -6.24
CA ASP A 142 -45.23 -5.02 -7.10
C ASP A 142 -44.44 -6.35 -7.08
N ILE A 143 -43.12 -6.28 -6.91
CA ILE A 143 -42.22 -7.46 -6.92
C ILE A 143 -42.11 -8.09 -5.53
N PHE A 144 -42.31 -7.31 -4.46
CA PHE A 144 -42.12 -7.73 -3.08
C PHE A 144 -42.85 -9.03 -2.70
N PRO A 145 -44.15 -9.23 -3.02
CA PRO A 145 -44.85 -10.47 -2.68
C PRO A 145 -44.17 -11.73 -3.25
N SER A 146 -43.61 -11.61 -4.45
CA SER A 146 -42.87 -12.67 -5.13
C SER A 146 -41.48 -12.91 -4.52
N LEU A 147 -40.85 -11.88 -3.97
CA LEU A 147 -39.55 -11.99 -3.29
C LEU A 147 -39.64 -12.59 -1.89
N CYS A 148 -40.78 -12.47 -1.20
CA CYS A 148 -40.97 -13.03 0.14
C CYS A 148 -40.58 -14.50 0.25
N LEU A 149 -40.82 -15.30 -0.79
CA LEU A 149 -40.44 -16.71 -0.82
C LEU A 149 -38.93 -16.90 -0.67
N TRP A 150 -38.13 -16.05 -1.33
CA TRP A 150 -36.67 -16.13 -1.35
C TRP A 150 -36.02 -15.38 -0.19
N LEU A 151 -36.73 -14.41 0.40
CA LEU A 151 -36.27 -13.65 1.56
C LEU A 151 -36.51 -14.37 2.88
N ASN A 152 -37.42 -15.35 2.95
CA ASN A 152 -37.64 -16.15 4.15
C ASN A 152 -36.67 -17.34 4.24
N PRO A 153 -36.28 -17.76 5.46
CA PRO A 153 -35.50 -18.98 5.64
C PRO A 153 -36.33 -20.20 5.19
N PRO A 154 -35.76 -21.08 4.33
CA PRO A 154 -36.47 -22.24 3.80
C PRO A 154 -36.45 -23.41 4.78
N ASN A 155 -37.20 -24.47 4.45
CA ASN A 155 -36.94 -25.78 5.04
C ASN A 155 -35.68 -26.38 4.37
N PHE A 156 -34.56 -26.39 5.10
CA PHE A 156 -33.25 -26.80 4.59
C PHE A 156 -33.18 -28.29 4.19
N GLU A 157 -33.88 -29.18 4.90
CA GLU A 157 -33.86 -30.63 4.64
C GLU A 157 -34.32 -30.93 3.21
N LYS A 158 -35.46 -30.37 2.82
CA LYS A 158 -36.04 -30.55 1.48
C LYS A 158 -35.14 -30.04 0.36
N LEU A 159 -34.43 -28.93 0.56
CA LEU A 159 -33.56 -28.36 -0.48
C LEU A 159 -32.30 -29.20 -0.71
N ILE A 160 -31.80 -29.85 0.35
CA ILE A 160 -30.61 -30.68 0.30
C ILE A 160 -30.92 -32.05 -0.28
N GLU A 161 -32.04 -32.67 0.10
CA GLU A 161 -32.54 -33.91 -0.52
C GLU A 161 -32.63 -33.78 -2.04
N ASN A 162 -33.04 -32.60 -2.52
CA ASN A 162 -33.21 -32.32 -3.95
C ASN A 162 -31.97 -31.67 -4.61
N ASN A 163 -30.87 -31.47 -3.88
CA ASN A 163 -29.63 -30.83 -4.37
C ASN A 163 -29.85 -29.47 -5.06
N VAL A 164 -30.69 -28.61 -4.48
CA VAL A 164 -31.02 -27.26 -4.99
C VAL A 164 -30.74 -26.13 -3.99
N LEU A 165 -30.02 -26.43 -2.89
CA LEU A 165 -29.68 -25.45 -1.86
C LEU A 165 -28.87 -24.27 -2.43
N ARG A 166 -27.92 -24.53 -3.33
CA ARG A 166 -27.08 -23.48 -3.95
C ARG A 166 -27.91 -22.52 -4.79
N GLU A 167 -28.84 -23.07 -5.57
CA GLU A 167 -29.75 -22.31 -6.42
C GLU A 167 -30.69 -21.43 -5.58
N PHE A 168 -31.22 -21.95 -4.47
CA PHE A 168 -32.05 -21.14 -3.56
C PHE A 168 -31.25 -20.02 -2.90
N THR A 169 -30.11 -20.37 -2.28
CA THR A 169 -29.26 -19.42 -1.53
C THR A 169 -28.69 -18.32 -2.43
N THR A 170 -28.36 -18.61 -3.69
CA THR A 170 -27.90 -17.59 -4.64
C THR A 170 -29.00 -16.58 -5.00
N ILE A 171 -30.26 -17.00 -5.10
CA ILE A 171 -31.40 -16.08 -5.27
C ILE A 171 -31.59 -15.24 -4.00
N SER A 172 -31.61 -15.88 -2.82
CA SER A 172 -31.75 -15.18 -1.53
C SER A 172 -30.65 -14.14 -1.32
N MET A 173 -29.38 -14.50 -1.59
CA MET A 173 -28.22 -13.60 -1.52
C MET A 173 -28.44 -12.36 -2.38
N GLU A 174 -28.80 -12.53 -3.66
CA GLU A 174 -28.98 -11.40 -4.57
C GLU A 174 -30.22 -10.57 -4.24
N ALA A 175 -31.28 -11.19 -3.71
CA ALA A 175 -32.45 -10.48 -3.20
C ALA A 175 -32.07 -9.56 -2.04
N TYR A 176 -31.28 -10.03 -1.07
CA TYR A 176 -30.76 -9.17 0.01
C TYR A 176 -29.79 -8.10 -0.50
N HIS A 177 -29.01 -8.35 -1.55
CA HIS A 177 -28.21 -7.30 -2.19
C HIS A 177 -29.04 -6.23 -2.92
N VAL A 178 -30.21 -6.57 -3.44
CA VAL A 178 -31.19 -5.59 -3.95
C VAL A 178 -31.73 -4.77 -2.79
N LEU A 179 -32.11 -5.40 -1.67
CA LEU A 179 -32.55 -4.71 -0.45
C LEU A 179 -31.46 -3.78 0.11
N GLU A 180 -30.20 -4.20 0.08
CA GLU A 180 -29.04 -3.37 0.44
C GLU A 180 -28.88 -2.15 -0.48
N ALA A 181 -29.20 -2.28 -1.77
CA ALA A 181 -29.19 -1.15 -2.71
C ALA A 181 -30.39 -0.22 -2.49
N LEU A 182 -31.57 -0.75 -2.17
CA LEU A 182 -32.75 0.02 -1.80
C LEU A 182 -32.54 0.77 -0.47
N ALA A 183 -31.89 0.14 0.51
CA ALA A 183 -31.55 0.77 1.79
C ALA A 183 -30.67 2.03 1.60
N ARG A 184 -29.79 2.07 0.59
CA ARG A 184 -29.04 3.29 0.22
C ARG A 184 -29.92 4.44 -0.29
N ARG A 185 -31.19 4.19 -0.57
CA ARG A 185 -32.15 5.20 -1.04
C ARG A 185 -33.19 5.55 0.02
N LEU A 186 -33.02 5.07 1.26
CA LEU A 186 -33.84 5.50 2.40
C LEU A 186 -33.53 6.97 2.74
N PRO A 187 -34.54 7.80 3.03
CA PRO A 187 -34.32 9.09 3.67
C PRO A 187 -33.79 8.89 5.09
N ASN A 188 -33.18 9.93 5.67
CA ASN A 188 -32.81 9.89 7.09
C ASN A 188 -34.07 9.68 7.93
N PHE A 189 -34.06 8.67 8.80
CA PHE A 189 -35.20 8.22 9.61
C PHE A 189 -35.85 9.36 10.42
N PHE A 190 -35.06 10.31 10.94
CA PHE A 190 -35.58 11.41 11.76
C PHE A 190 -36.01 12.64 10.93
N SER A 191 -35.61 12.73 9.66
CA SER A 191 -35.97 13.83 8.76
C SER A 191 -37.38 13.70 8.18
N GLU A 192 -37.92 12.47 8.09
CA GLU A 192 -39.22 12.19 7.47
C GLU A 192 -40.39 12.85 8.23
N LYS A 193 -40.26 13.03 9.55
CA LYS A 193 -41.31 13.65 10.38
C LYS A 193 -41.50 15.16 10.16
N TYR A 194 -40.63 15.83 9.40
CA TYR A 194 -40.74 17.27 9.12
C TYR A 194 -41.31 17.59 7.73
N LEU A 195 -41.42 16.61 6.83
CA LEU A 195 -41.82 16.81 5.43
C LEU A 195 -43.34 16.77 5.18
N ASP A 196 -44.15 16.33 6.14
CA ASP A 196 -45.63 16.39 6.04
C ASP A 196 -46.19 17.83 6.00
N SER A 197 -45.33 18.86 6.03
CA SER A 197 -45.74 20.28 6.13
C SER A 197 -45.31 21.19 4.97
N ARG A 198 -44.68 20.68 3.89
CA ARG A 198 -44.23 21.55 2.78
C ARG A 198 -44.87 21.19 1.45
N GLU A 199 -45.61 22.14 0.88
CA GLU A 199 -46.21 22.08 -0.45
C GLU A 199 -45.18 21.71 -1.56
N PRO A 200 -45.62 21.02 -2.63
CA PRO A 200 -44.74 20.56 -3.69
C PRO A 200 -44.38 21.72 -4.62
N GLY A 201 -43.23 22.36 -4.35
CA GLY A 201 -42.71 23.45 -5.18
C GLY A 201 -41.19 23.43 -5.29
N LEU A 202 -40.71 23.05 -6.49
CA LEU A 202 -39.36 23.25 -7.04
C LEU A 202 -38.17 22.59 -6.31
N ALA A 203 -37.80 21.37 -6.73
CA ALA A 203 -36.40 20.95 -6.83
C ALA A 203 -36.23 19.93 -7.97
N GLY A 204 -35.48 20.30 -9.01
CA GLY A 204 -35.21 19.45 -10.17
C GLY A 204 -34.19 18.36 -9.85
N ASN A 205 -34.68 17.13 -9.70
CA ASN A 205 -34.13 15.86 -10.22
C ASN A 205 -34.90 14.72 -9.53
N GLU A 206 -35.77 14.05 -10.28
CA GLU A 206 -36.54 12.87 -9.84
C GLU A 206 -35.60 11.74 -9.39
N SER A 207 -35.25 11.68 -8.11
CA SER A 207 -34.63 10.51 -7.49
C SER A 207 -35.71 9.85 -6.65
N GLU A 208 -36.18 8.67 -7.08
CA GLU A 208 -37.12 7.88 -6.30
C GLU A 208 -36.48 7.51 -4.94
N ALA A 209 -37.17 7.79 -3.84
CA ALA A 209 -36.77 7.40 -2.49
C ALA A 209 -37.50 6.12 -2.07
N TRP A 210 -36.84 5.27 -1.27
CA TRP A 210 -37.47 4.08 -0.70
C TRP A 210 -38.15 4.40 0.64
N SER A 211 -39.27 3.75 0.94
CA SER A 211 -40.07 4.02 2.15
C SER A 211 -39.62 3.16 3.33
N TRP A 212 -39.58 3.76 4.52
CA TRP A 212 -39.37 3.04 5.79
C TRP A 212 -40.47 2.02 6.10
N SER A 213 -41.71 2.25 5.64
CA SER A 213 -42.82 1.29 5.81
C SER A 213 -42.57 -0.04 5.09
N CYS A 214 -41.80 0.00 4.00
CA CYS A 214 -41.37 -1.18 3.25
C CYS A 214 -40.10 -1.81 3.83
N ALA A 215 -39.22 -1.01 4.42
CA ALA A 215 -37.93 -1.47 4.95
C ALA A 215 -38.07 -2.27 6.25
N VAL A 216 -38.94 -1.85 7.17
CA VAL A 216 -39.10 -2.51 8.49
C VAL A 216 -39.48 -4.00 8.35
N PRO A 217 -40.48 -4.39 7.53
CA PRO A 217 -40.78 -5.81 7.34
C PRO A 217 -39.61 -6.61 6.74
N MET A 218 -38.69 -5.98 6.00
CA MET A 218 -37.51 -6.67 5.46
C MET A 218 -36.48 -6.94 6.54
N VAL A 219 -36.37 -6.04 7.52
CA VAL A 219 -35.55 -6.25 8.72
C VAL A 219 -36.09 -7.44 9.51
N ASP A 220 -37.41 -7.58 9.66
CA ASP A 220 -38.00 -8.73 10.35
C ASP A 220 -37.67 -10.07 9.67
N LEU A 221 -37.67 -10.10 8.33
CA LEU A 221 -37.25 -11.26 7.54
C LEU A 221 -35.76 -11.57 7.73
N ALA A 222 -34.91 -10.55 7.78
CA ALA A 222 -33.49 -10.67 8.08
C ALA A 222 -33.25 -11.23 9.50
N ILE A 223 -33.99 -10.76 10.50
CA ILE A 223 -33.94 -11.26 11.89
C ILE A 223 -34.26 -12.76 11.93
N LYS A 224 -35.29 -13.22 11.21
CA LYS A 224 -35.62 -14.66 11.12
C LYS A 224 -34.47 -15.49 10.56
N TRP A 225 -33.74 -14.97 9.58
CA TRP A 225 -32.54 -15.64 9.07
C TRP A 225 -31.41 -15.69 10.08
N LEU A 226 -31.17 -14.62 10.86
CA LEU A 226 -30.17 -14.66 11.94
C LEU A 226 -30.51 -15.77 12.96
N GLY A 227 -31.79 -15.89 13.33
CA GLY A 227 -32.30 -16.96 14.20
C GLY A 227 -32.20 -18.37 13.59
N SER A 228 -32.17 -18.50 12.26
CA SER A 228 -32.05 -19.81 11.59
C SER A 228 -30.70 -20.51 11.83
N LYS A 229 -29.69 -19.80 12.36
CA LYS A 229 -28.42 -20.43 12.76
C LYS A 229 -28.64 -21.52 13.82
N ASN A 230 -29.58 -21.32 14.74
CA ASN A 230 -29.92 -22.28 15.79
C ASN A 230 -30.75 -23.46 15.27
N ASP A 231 -31.10 -23.49 13.99
CA ASP A 231 -31.74 -24.65 13.39
C ASP A 231 -30.85 -25.90 13.58
N PRO A 232 -31.41 -27.03 14.07
CA PRO A 232 -30.65 -28.25 14.35
C PRO A 232 -29.85 -28.76 13.14
N PHE A 233 -30.30 -28.46 11.93
CA PHE A 233 -29.65 -28.85 10.69
C PHE A 233 -28.47 -27.94 10.39
N ILE A 234 -28.67 -26.62 10.40
CA ILE A 234 -27.62 -25.61 10.14
C ILE A 234 -26.51 -25.67 11.20
N SER A 235 -26.88 -25.76 12.47
CA SER A 235 -25.93 -25.90 13.58
C SER A 235 -25.05 -27.15 13.46
N LYS A 236 -25.63 -28.32 13.15
CA LYS A 236 -24.87 -29.55 12.88
C LYS A 236 -23.99 -29.45 11.64
N PHE A 237 -24.45 -28.74 10.61
CA PHE A 237 -23.72 -28.53 9.36
C PHE A 237 -22.48 -27.64 9.55
N PHE A 238 -22.52 -26.68 10.48
CA PHE A 238 -21.35 -25.91 10.90
C PHE A 238 -20.39 -26.73 11.79
N LEU A 239 -20.91 -27.62 12.64
CA LEU A 239 -20.11 -28.47 13.54
C LEU A 239 -19.36 -29.61 12.80
N SER A 240 -19.91 -30.17 11.73
CA SER A 240 -19.37 -31.37 11.06
C SER A 240 -18.00 -31.18 10.39
N ARG A 241 -17.60 -29.94 10.06
CA ARG A 241 -16.29 -29.65 9.44
C ARG A 241 -15.13 -29.50 10.43
N LYS A 242 -15.38 -29.60 11.74
CA LYS A 242 -14.36 -29.56 12.81
C LYS A 242 -13.73 -30.92 13.16
N GLY A 243 -13.98 -31.95 12.35
CA GLY A 243 -13.39 -33.29 12.56
C GLY A 243 -14.11 -34.17 13.60
N ILE A 244 -15.29 -33.76 14.08
CA ILE A 244 -16.16 -34.62 14.90
C ILE A 244 -16.85 -35.60 13.95
N LYS A 245 -16.51 -36.89 14.06
CA LYS A 245 -17.18 -37.97 13.32
C LYS A 245 -18.69 -37.92 13.60
N ASN A 246 -19.45 -37.48 12.61
CA ASN A 246 -20.91 -37.55 12.62
C ASN A 246 -21.37 -38.57 11.57
N ASP A 247 -22.37 -39.36 11.90
CA ASP A 247 -22.93 -40.46 11.09
C ASP A 247 -23.71 -40.01 9.82
N PHE A 248 -23.43 -38.82 9.28
CA PHE A 248 -24.10 -38.29 8.08
C PHE A 248 -23.12 -37.95 6.94
N VAL A 249 -23.49 -38.39 5.73
CA VAL A 249 -22.74 -38.17 4.49
C VAL A 249 -23.03 -36.76 3.94
N PHE A 250 -22.39 -35.74 4.51
CA PHE A 250 -22.34 -34.39 3.93
C PHE A 250 -21.17 -34.20 2.93
N GLU A 251 -20.54 -35.30 2.49
CA GLU A 251 -19.44 -35.26 1.52
C GLU A 251 -19.87 -34.55 0.23
N GLY A 252 -19.26 -33.38 -0.02
CA GLY A 252 -19.40 -32.64 -1.28
C GLY A 252 -20.34 -31.43 -1.26
N ILE A 253 -21.01 -31.09 -0.16
CA ILE A 253 -21.87 -29.88 -0.08
C ILE A 253 -21.05 -28.69 0.44
N SER A 254 -20.90 -27.64 -0.37
CA SER A 254 -20.21 -26.40 0.02
C SER A 254 -21.09 -25.55 0.95
N LEU A 255 -20.49 -25.08 2.05
CA LEU A 255 -21.08 -24.13 3.01
C LEU A 255 -21.12 -22.68 2.49
N ALA A 256 -20.35 -22.37 1.44
CA ALA A 256 -20.13 -21.00 0.99
C ALA A 256 -21.42 -20.28 0.59
N PRO A 257 -22.38 -20.92 -0.11
CA PRO A 257 -23.63 -20.27 -0.49
C PRO A 257 -24.48 -19.80 0.71
N LEU A 258 -24.46 -20.52 1.83
CA LEU A 258 -25.15 -20.10 3.06
C LEU A 258 -24.46 -18.89 3.70
N LEU A 259 -23.14 -18.91 3.79
CA LEU A 259 -22.36 -17.77 4.31
C LEU A 259 -22.56 -16.50 3.47
N TRP A 260 -22.68 -16.65 2.15
CA TRP A 260 -23.01 -15.55 1.25
C TRP A 260 -24.37 -14.91 1.56
N VAL A 261 -25.39 -15.71 1.93
CA VAL A 261 -26.69 -15.19 2.37
C VAL A 261 -26.55 -14.41 3.67
N TYR A 262 -25.87 -14.96 4.68
CA TYR A 262 -25.60 -14.25 5.94
C TYR A 262 -24.84 -12.94 5.71
N SER A 263 -23.82 -12.95 4.84
CA SER A 263 -23.09 -11.72 4.47
C SER A 263 -23.99 -10.67 3.82
N ALA A 264 -24.85 -11.06 2.87
CA ALA A 264 -25.78 -10.14 2.21
C ALA A 264 -26.78 -9.54 3.21
N ILE A 265 -27.30 -10.36 4.13
CA ILE A 265 -28.21 -9.92 5.20
C ILE A 265 -27.53 -8.91 6.11
N LEU A 266 -26.34 -9.23 6.63
CA LEU A 266 -25.60 -8.34 7.54
C LEU A 266 -25.22 -7.02 6.86
N LYS A 267 -24.86 -7.04 5.56
CA LYS A 267 -24.62 -5.81 4.78
C LYS A 267 -25.89 -4.98 4.56
N MET A 268 -27.03 -5.63 4.34
CA MET A 268 -28.32 -4.94 4.23
C MET A 268 -28.68 -4.28 5.57
N LEU A 269 -28.56 -5.01 6.69
CA LEU A 269 -28.83 -4.50 8.03
C LEU A 269 -27.91 -3.33 8.37
N SER A 270 -26.60 -3.45 8.16
CA SER A 270 -25.66 -2.36 8.45
C SER A 270 -26.00 -1.08 7.68
N ARG A 271 -26.45 -1.20 6.42
CA ARG A 271 -26.87 -0.05 5.59
C ARG A 271 -28.19 0.56 6.05
N VAL A 272 -29.13 -0.24 6.55
CA VAL A 272 -30.38 0.25 7.17
C VAL A 272 -30.05 1.03 8.45
N VAL A 273 -29.18 0.49 9.30
CA VAL A 273 -28.75 1.15 10.54
C VAL A 273 -28.01 2.46 10.25
N GLU A 274 -27.11 2.48 9.26
CA GLU A 274 -26.36 3.66 8.83
C GLU A 274 -27.29 4.83 8.43
N ARG A 275 -28.47 4.55 7.87
CA ARG A 275 -29.44 5.57 7.44
C ARG A 275 -30.23 6.22 8.57
N ILE A 276 -30.13 5.67 9.78
CA ILE A 276 -30.72 6.24 11.00
C ILE A 276 -29.73 7.22 11.65
N ILE A 277 -28.42 7.02 11.43
CA ILE A 277 -27.37 7.89 11.97
C ILE A 277 -27.37 9.23 11.20
N PRO A 278 -27.42 10.39 11.88
CA PRO A 278 -27.33 11.71 11.23
C PRO A 278 -26.03 11.86 10.42
N GLN A 279 -26.12 12.30 9.16
CA GLN A 279 -24.96 12.40 8.25
C GLN A 279 -24.04 13.61 8.53
N ASP A 280 -24.50 14.61 9.31
CA ASP A 280 -23.82 15.90 9.51
C ASP A 280 -22.81 15.96 10.67
N ILE A 281 -22.22 14.83 11.07
CA ILE A 281 -21.22 14.82 12.16
C ILE A 281 -19.85 15.35 11.69
N MET A 282 -19.57 15.38 10.38
CA MET A 282 -18.22 15.68 9.85
C MET A 282 -17.91 17.15 9.56
N THR A 283 -18.86 18.10 9.65
CA THR A 283 -18.59 19.52 9.32
C THR A 283 -18.99 20.55 10.37
N GLN A 284 -19.72 20.17 11.42
CA GLN A 284 -20.11 21.10 12.49
C GLN A 284 -19.82 20.50 13.86
N ILE A 285 -18.59 20.70 14.34
CA ILE A 285 -18.33 20.67 15.77
C ILE A 285 -19.12 21.84 16.37
N GLY A 286 -20.28 21.56 16.96
CA GLY A 286 -21.05 22.55 17.72
C GLY A 286 -22.58 22.56 17.57
N SER A 287 -23.21 21.63 16.84
CA SER A 287 -24.67 21.50 16.87
C SER A 287 -25.11 20.10 17.32
N ASP A 288 -25.68 20.03 18.51
CA ASP A 288 -26.31 18.87 19.13
C ASP A 288 -27.51 18.36 18.31
N GLN A 289 -27.27 17.64 17.21
CA GLN A 289 -28.31 16.81 16.59
C GLN A 289 -28.26 15.40 17.18
N ILE A 290 -28.91 15.29 18.34
CA ILE A 290 -29.05 14.08 19.14
C ILE A 290 -30.13 13.19 18.52
N VAL A 291 -29.90 11.87 18.53
CA VAL A 291 -30.91 10.87 18.16
C VAL A 291 -31.99 10.81 19.25
N PRO A 292 -33.26 11.17 18.97
CA PRO A 292 -34.28 11.35 20.02
C PRO A 292 -34.78 10.05 20.66
N TRP A 293 -34.72 8.93 19.94
CA TRP A 293 -35.07 7.58 20.43
C TRP A 293 -34.56 6.51 19.45
N ILE A 294 -34.36 5.28 19.92
CA ILE A 294 -33.88 4.16 19.10
C ILE A 294 -35.09 3.32 18.63
N PRO A 295 -35.22 3.02 17.32
CA PRO A 295 -36.26 2.13 16.82
C PRO A 295 -36.20 0.71 17.40
N GLU A 296 -37.35 0.14 17.77
CA GLU A 296 -37.43 -1.17 18.44
C GLU A 296 -36.78 -2.31 17.61
N PHE A 297 -36.93 -2.27 16.28
CA PHE A 297 -36.33 -3.27 15.40
C PHE A 297 -34.79 -3.27 15.45
N ILE A 298 -34.14 -2.14 15.75
CA ILE A 298 -32.68 -2.06 15.91
C ILE A 298 -32.23 -2.82 17.16
N LEU A 299 -32.95 -2.66 18.26
CA LEU A 299 -32.70 -3.40 19.49
C LEU A 299 -32.93 -4.90 19.29
N GLN A 300 -33.96 -5.27 18.52
CA GLN A 300 -34.22 -6.67 18.17
C GLN A 300 -33.09 -7.29 17.34
N VAL A 301 -32.55 -6.57 16.35
CA VAL A 301 -31.37 -7.03 15.59
C VAL A 301 -30.17 -7.27 16.52
N GLY A 302 -29.85 -6.30 17.39
CA GLY A 302 -28.76 -6.45 18.36
C GLY A 302 -28.95 -7.65 19.30
N LEU A 303 -30.15 -7.81 19.87
CA LEU A 303 -30.48 -8.94 20.73
C LEU A 303 -30.38 -10.29 20.00
N GLU A 304 -30.79 -10.37 18.74
CA GLU A 304 -30.73 -11.60 17.96
C GLU A 304 -29.28 -12.00 17.63
N ILE A 305 -28.40 -11.04 17.35
CA ILE A 305 -26.96 -11.29 17.15
C ILE A 305 -26.34 -11.87 18.45
N ILE A 306 -26.72 -11.32 19.62
CA ILE A 306 -26.22 -11.79 20.92
C ILE A 306 -26.75 -13.21 21.21
N LYS A 307 -28.06 -13.44 21.08
CA LYS A 307 -28.72 -14.72 21.41
C LYS A 307 -28.25 -15.90 20.58
N ASN A 308 -27.90 -15.68 19.31
CA ASN A 308 -27.45 -16.75 18.41
C ASN A 308 -25.92 -16.99 18.45
N GLY A 309 -25.23 -16.44 19.44
CA GLY A 309 -23.79 -16.68 19.65
C GLY A 309 -22.95 -16.26 18.44
N PHE A 310 -23.26 -15.10 17.85
CA PHE A 310 -22.40 -14.53 16.80
C PHE A 310 -21.05 -14.08 17.37
N LEU A 311 -21.06 -13.56 18.59
CA LEU A 311 -19.89 -13.11 19.34
C LEU A 311 -19.75 -13.93 20.64
N SER A 312 -18.52 -14.01 21.11
CA SER A 312 -18.21 -14.43 22.48
C SER A 312 -18.19 -13.22 23.41
N PHE A 313 -18.82 -13.34 24.57
CA PHE A 313 -18.84 -12.30 25.59
C PHE A 313 -18.20 -12.85 26.85
N ALA A 314 -17.18 -12.15 27.37
CA ALA A 314 -16.52 -12.54 28.60
C ALA A 314 -17.48 -12.40 29.79
N ASP A 315 -17.61 -13.45 30.60
CA ASP A 315 -18.39 -13.38 31.83
C ASP A 315 -17.63 -12.57 32.88
N ALA A 316 -18.28 -11.54 33.44
CA ALA A 316 -17.73 -10.73 34.53
C ALA A 316 -17.48 -11.53 35.83
N SER A 317 -17.87 -12.82 35.88
CA SER A 317 -17.77 -13.68 37.06
C SER A 317 -16.90 -14.92 36.93
N ASP A 318 -16.36 -15.27 35.75
CA ASP A 318 -15.60 -16.52 35.57
C ASP A 318 -14.13 -16.29 35.27
N MET A 319 -13.35 -16.15 36.35
CA MET A 319 -11.89 -16.37 36.35
C MET A 319 -11.53 -17.88 36.43
N ASN A 320 -12.44 -18.78 36.06
CA ASN A 320 -12.19 -20.22 35.98
C ASN A 320 -12.60 -20.76 34.59
N PRO A 321 -11.65 -21.23 33.76
CA PRO A 321 -11.91 -21.65 32.38
C PRO A 321 -12.51 -23.06 32.29
N LYS A 322 -13.38 -23.45 33.22
CA LYS A 322 -14.08 -24.74 33.22
C LYS A 322 -15.39 -24.61 33.96
N THR A 323 -16.47 -24.40 33.19
CA THR A 323 -17.88 -24.82 33.42
C THR A 323 -18.90 -23.70 33.12
N SER A 324 -19.10 -23.39 31.84
CA SER A 324 -20.38 -22.85 31.36
C SER A 324 -20.97 -23.80 30.31
N LEU A 325 -22.25 -24.14 30.47
CA LEU A 325 -22.99 -25.07 29.62
C LEU A 325 -23.32 -24.41 28.26
N SER A 326 -22.39 -24.52 27.31
CA SER A 326 -22.60 -24.75 25.87
C SER A 326 -21.22 -24.67 25.20
N GLY A 327 -20.52 -25.81 25.14
CA GLY A 327 -19.17 -25.91 24.58
C GLY A 327 -19.13 -25.77 23.05
N GLY A 328 -19.54 -24.60 22.53
CA GLY A 328 -19.44 -24.24 21.12
C GLY A 328 -18.69 -22.92 20.96
N ASN A 329 -17.73 -22.89 20.02
CA ASN A 329 -17.06 -21.67 19.57
C ASN A 329 -18.08 -20.63 19.06
N SER A 330 -17.70 -19.36 19.08
CA SER A 330 -18.53 -18.28 18.50
C SER A 330 -18.61 -18.40 16.97
N PHE A 331 -19.56 -17.70 16.34
CA PHE A 331 -19.60 -17.64 14.88
C PHE A 331 -18.36 -16.96 14.29
N VAL A 332 -17.85 -15.93 14.96
CA VAL A 332 -16.65 -15.22 14.51
C VAL A 332 -15.42 -16.13 14.53
N GLU A 333 -15.25 -16.95 15.56
CA GLU A 333 -14.19 -17.97 15.61
C GLU A 333 -14.32 -18.99 14.46
N ASP A 334 -15.54 -19.41 14.14
CA ASP A 334 -15.80 -20.31 13.01
C ASP A 334 -15.44 -19.66 11.65
N LEU A 335 -15.82 -18.39 11.46
CA LEU A 335 -15.51 -17.63 10.25
C LEU A 335 -13.99 -17.42 10.08
N CYS A 336 -13.28 -17.11 11.18
CA CYS A 336 -11.82 -17.03 11.20
C CYS A 336 -11.18 -18.37 10.84
N PHE A 337 -11.65 -19.47 11.42
CA PHE A 337 -11.16 -20.81 11.10
C PHE A 337 -11.33 -21.15 9.60
N TRP A 338 -12.48 -20.84 9.01
CA TRP A 338 -12.72 -21.05 7.57
C TRP A 338 -11.93 -20.09 6.69
N ARG A 339 -11.60 -18.88 7.14
CA ARG A 339 -10.67 -18.01 6.40
C ARG A 339 -9.30 -18.66 6.26
N GLU A 340 -8.84 -19.35 7.30
CA GLU A 340 -7.51 -19.97 7.32
C GLU A 340 -7.44 -21.31 6.58
N HIS A 341 -8.47 -22.15 6.72
CA HIS A 341 -8.45 -23.55 6.25
C HIS A 341 -9.45 -23.82 5.13
N GLY A 342 -10.30 -22.85 4.79
CA GLY A 342 -11.34 -23.00 3.77
C GLY A 342 -10.80 -22.90 2.35
N GLU A 343 -11.58 -23.44 1.41
CA GLU A 343 -11.42 -23.17 -0.02
C GLU A 343 -11.66 -21.68 -0.32
N PHE A 344 -11.19 -21.21 -1.48
CA PHE A 344 -11.30 -19.80 -1.86
C PHE A 344 -12.69 -19.17 -1.67
N GLU A 345 -13.75 -19.83 -2.17
CA GLU A 345 -15.14 -19.33 -2.07
C GLU A 345 -15.59 -19.23 -0.60
N MET A 346 -15.16 -20.17 0.24
CA MET A 346 -15.43 -20.18 1.68
C MET A 346 -14.69 -19.03 2.38
N SER A 347 -13.39 -18.88 2.13
CA SER A 347 -12.60 -17.81 2.75
C SER A 347 -13.16 -16.43 2.38
N LEU A 348 -13.49 -16.21 1.11
CA LEU A 348 -14.07 -14.95 0.65
C LEU A 348 -15.45 -14.67 1.29
N ALA A 349 -16.31 -15.69 1.36
CA ALA A 349 -17.63 -15.56 2.00
C ALA A 349 -17.49 -15.28 3.51
N SER A 350 -16.54 -15.92 4.19
CA SER A 350 -16.26 -15.71 5.61
C SER A 350 -15.87 -14.26 5.91
N VAL A 351 -14.93 -13.71 5.14
CA VAL A 351 -14.44 -12.34 5.31
C VAL A 351 -15.55 -11.32 5.02
N CYS A 352 -16.33 -11.54 3.96
CA CYS A 352 -17.49 -10.72 3.65
C CYS A 352 -18.57 -10.77 4.74
N CYS A 353 -18.72 -11.90 5.43
CA CYS A 353 -19.64 -12.07 6.54
C CYS A 353 -19.13 -11.33 7.79
N LEU A 354 -17.86 -11.52 8.17
CA LEU A 354 -17.19 -10.78 9.24
C LEU A 354 -17.32 -9.26 9.05
N HIS A 355 -17.05 -8.78 7.82
CA HIS A 355 -17.16 -7.37 7.49
C HIS A 355 -18.59 -6.83 7.66
N GLY A 356 -19.61 -7.55 7.17
CA GLY A 356 -21.01 -7.16 7.38
C GLY A 356 -21.40 -7.16 8.87
N LEU A 357 -20.90 -8.13 9.63
CA LEU A 357 -21.17 -8.27 11.06
C LEU A 357 -20.60 -7.10 11.86
N ILE A 358 -19.31 -6.78 11.67
CA ILE A 358 -18.65 -5.66 12.36
C ILE A 358 -19.31 -4.33 12.03
N LEU A 359 -19.61 -4.06 10.76
CA LEU A 359 -20.32 -2.83 10.37
C LEU A 359 -21.69 -2.72 11.06
N SER A 360 -22.42 -3.83 11.16
CA SER A 360 -23.72 -3.86 11.85
C SER A 360 -23.55 -3.55 13.34
N ILE A 361 -22.62 -4.22 14.01
CA ILE A 361 -22.33 -4.04 15.44
C ILE A 361 -21.93 -2.60 15.74
N VAL A 362 -20.97 -2.06 14.99
CA VAL A 362 -20.44 -0.71 15.22
C VAL A 362 -21.51 0.36 14.98
N ASN A 363 -22.34 0.20 13.95
CA ASN A 363 -23.43 1.14 13.70
C ASN A 363 -24.51 1.07 14.79
N ILE A 364 -24.83 -0.12 15.30
CA ILE A 364 -25.78 -0.29 16.42
C ILE A 364 -25.21 0.35 17.68
N ASP A 365 -23.95 0.06 18.03
CA ASP A 365 -23.28 0.66 19.20
C ASP A 365 -23.19 2.18 19.10
N ARG A 366 -22.86 2.73 17.92
CA ARG A 366 -22.85 4.19 17.67
C ARG A 366 -24.23 4.80 17.90
N LEU A 367 -25.31 4.19 17.42
CA LEU A 367 -26.68 4.67 17.68
C LEU A 367 -27.04 4.63 19.17
N ILE A 368 -26.66 3.56 19.87
CA ILE A 368 -26.90 3.43 21.32
C ILE A 368 -26.13 4.51 22.09
N LEU A 369 -24.89 4.79 21.70
CA LEU A 369 -24.08 5.85 22.31
C LEU A 369 -24.68 7.24 22.07
N LEU A 370 -25.11 7.54 20.84
CA LEU A 370 -25.77 8.81 20.51
C LEU A 370 -27.07 9.02 21.28
N ALA A 371 -27.83 7.96 21.58
CA ALA A 371 -29.08 8.06 22.35
C ALA A 371 -28.87 8.21 23.87
N ASN A 372 -27.74 7.79 24.42
CA ASN A 372 -27.48 7.75 25.87
C ASN A 372 -26.87 9.05 26.44
N THR A 373 -26.55 10.06 25.62
CA THR A 373 -25.80 11.27 26.04
C THR A 373 -26.65 12.35 26.71
N GLU A 374 -27.98 12.33 26.60
CA GLU A 374 -28.89 13.20 27.37
C GLU A 374 -29.92 12.36 28.16
N SER A 375 -29.91 12.52 29.47
CA SER A 375 -30.88 11.96 30.41
C SER A 375 -32.34 12.14 29.96
N GLN A 376 -32.97 11.08 29.45
CA GLN A 376 -34.42 10.87 29.61
C GLN A 376 -34.70 9.51 30.26
N ALA A 377 -35.27 9.61 31.45
CA ALA A 377 -35.76 8.52 32.26
C ALA A 377 -36.96 7.83 31.61
N TYR A 378 -36.73 6.90 30.68
CA TYR A 378 -37.57 5.73 30.43
C TYR A 378 -36.75 4.74 29.59
N PRO A 379 -36.19 3.66 30.19
CA PRO A 379 -35.77 2.53 29.38
C PRO A 379 -37.01 2.03 28.62
N PRO A 380 -36.94 1.71 27.32
CA PRO A 380 -38.01 0.93 26.71
C PRO A 380 -38.22 -0.32 27.58
N LYS A 381 -39.47 -0.59 27.97
CA LYS A 381 -39.89 -1.58 28.99
C LYS A 381 -39.32 -3.01 28.80
N TYR A 382 -38.59 -3.27 27.72
CA TYR A 382 -38.01 -4.55 27.31
C TYR A 382 -36.52 -4.75 27.62
N VAL A 383 -35.77 -3.74 28.09
CA VAL A 383 -34.34 -3.90 28.46
C VAL A 383 -34.16 -4.26 29.95
N ASN A 384 -35.26 -4.39 30.71
CA ASN A 384 -35.17 -4.72 32.13
C ASN A 384 -34.83 -6.22 32.34
N SER A 385 -33.64 -6.45 32.92
CA SER A 385 -33.14 -7.65 33.63
C SER A 385 -32.58 -8.87 32.87
N SER A 386 -32.35 -8.85 31.55
CA SER A 386 -31.63 -9.95 30.87
C SER A 386 -30.15 -9.63 30.60
N ARG A 387 -29.27 -10.65 30.63
CA ARG A 387 -27.83 -10.54 30.35
C ARG A 387 -27.56 -9.90 28.98
N GLU A 388 -28.36 -10.25 27.98
CA GLU A 388 -28.27 -9.77 26.61
C GLU A 388 -28.63 -8.28 26.48
N GLY A 389 -29.60 -7.82 27.27
CA GLY A 389 -29.97 -6.39 27.33
C GLY A 389 -28.85 -5.53 27.92
N GLU A 390 -28.14 -6.05 28.93
CA GLU A 390 -27.00 -5.36 29.52
C GLU A 390 -25.79 -5.30 28.57
N ILE A 391 -25.50 -6.39 27.85
CA ILE A 391 -24.48 -6.42 26.80
C ILE A 391 -24.77 -5.37 25.73
N LEU A 392 -26.01 -5.28 25.26
CA LEU A 392 -26.42 -4.29 24.26
C LEU A 392 -26.31 -2.86 24.80
N ARG A 393 -26.66 -2.63 26.08
CA ARG A 393 -26.56 -1.32 26.73
C ARG A 393 -25.12 -0.83 26.85
N VAL A 394 -24.19 -1.73 27.21
CA VAL A 394 -22.77 -1.42 27.37
C VAL A 394 -22.05 -1.27 26.00
N GLY A 395 -22.58 -1.92 24.97
CA GLY A 395 -22.03 -1.95 23.61
C GLY A 395 -21.46 -3.33 23.29
N MET A 396 -21.90 -3.90 22.16
CA MET A 396 -21.52 -5.24 21.71
C MET A 396 -20.04 -5.31 21.30
N PHE A 397 -19.50 -4.25 20.71
CA PHE A 397 -18.09 -4.17 20.31
C PHE A 397 -17.18 -4.13 21.55
N LYS A 398 -17.56 -3.33 22.55
CA LYS A 398 -16.81 -3.20 23.81
C LYS A 398 -16.75 -4.51 24.60
N THR A 399 -17.88 -5.20 24.67
CA THR A 399 -18.03 -6.44 25.45
C THR A 399 -17.36 -7.66 24.78
N SER A 400 -17.12 -7.61 23.47
CA SER A 400 -16.44 -8.66 22.68
C SER A 400 -14.97 -8.33 22.34
N LEU A 401 -14.35 -7.40 23.07
CA LEU A 401 -13.04 -6.83 22.71
C LEU A 401 -11.89 -7.84 22.55
N MET A 402 -11.90 -8.95 23.29
CA MET A 402 -10.91 -10.02 23.14
C MET A 402 -10.97 -10.70 21.77
N GLU A 403 -12.18 -10.96 21.29
CA GLU A 403 -12.42 -11.55 19.98
C GLU A 403 -12.09 -10.57 18.85
N GLN A 404 -12.43 -9.29 19.03
CA GLN A 404 -12.04 -8.21 18.10
C GLN A 404 -10.51 -8.08 17.98
N ARG A 405 -9.77 -8.17 19.10
CA ARG A 405 -8.30 -8.15 19.10
C ARG A 405 -7.71 -9.38 18.42
N SER A 406 -8.29 -10.56 18.65
CA SER A 406 -7.88 -11.80 17.99
C SER A 406 -8.05 -11.70 16.47
N MET A 407 -9.18 -11.15 16.00
CA MET A 407 -9.39 -10.86 14.58
C MET A 407 -8.37 -9.87 14.02
N LEU A 408 -8.10 -8.78 14.75
CA LEU A 408 -7.11 -7.78 14.34
C LEU A 408 -5.73 -8.42 14.13
N ASP A 409 -5.27 -9.24 15.09
CA ASP A 409 -3.99 -9.95 15.02
C ASP A 409 -3.94 -10.94 13.84
N LEU A 410 -4.97 -11.77 13.70
CA LEU A 410 -5.08 -12.77 12.63
C LEU A 410 -4.99 -12.12 11.25
N PHE A 411 -5.84 -11.12 10.97
CA PHE A 411 -5.89 -10.49 9.65
C PHE A 411 -4.66 -9.64 9.34
N THR A 412 -4.04 -9.03 10.35
CA THR A 412 -2.76 -8.30 10.18
C THR A 412 -1.65 -9.24 9.75
N LYS A 413 -1.52 -10.41 10.39
CA LYS A 413 -0.53 -11.45 10.01
C LYS A 413 -0.80 -11.99 8.61
N LYS A 414 -2.05 -12.23 8.26
CA LYS A 414 -2.43 -12.75 6.93
C LYS A 414 -2.12 -11.77 5.81
N ILE A 415 -2.53 -10.50 5.94
CA ILE A 415 -2.29 -9.49 4.91
C ILE A 415 -0.80 -9.33 4.67
N ALA A 416 0.03 -9.39 5.71
CA ALA A 416 1.46 -9.25 5.49
C ALA A 416 2.11 -10.45 4.80
N LEU A 417 1.69 -11.68 5.13
CA LEU A 417 2.10 -12.86 4.36
C LEU A 417 1.69 -12.74 2.89
N GLU A 418 0.53 -12.15 2.63
CA GLU A 418 0.04 -11.89 1.28
C GLU A 418 0.84 -10.76 0.61
N CYS A 419 1.20 -9.68 1.31
CA CYS A 419 2.02 -8.57 0.79
C CYS A 419 3.33 -9.06 0.18
N ASP A 420 4.06 -9.97 0.85
CA ASP A 420 5.33 -10.51 0.34
C ASP A 420 5.14 -11.24 -1.00
N SER A 421 4.00 -11.93 -1.18
CA SER A 421 3.66 -12.58 -2.44
C SER A 421 3.19 -11.60 -3.54
N LEU A 422 2.64 -10.46 -3.13
CA LEU A 422 2.07 -9.44 -4.01
C LEU A 422 3.09 -8.41 -4.51
N GLN A 423 4.17 -8.15 -3.77
CA GLN A 423 5.28 -7.28 -4.19
C GLN A 423 5.94 -7.74 -5.50
N LEU A 424 5.83 -9.03 -5.85
CA LEU A 424 6.30 -9.57 -7.13
C LEU A 424 5.46 -9.09 -8.33
N ILE A 425 4.24 -8.60 -8.11
CA ILE A 425 3.33 -8.12 -9.16
C ILE A 425 3.72 -6.71 -9.65
N GLU A 426 4.47 -5.93 -8.85
CA GLU A 426 4.93 -4.57 -9.18
C GLU A 426 6.02 -4.51 -10.29
N THR A 427 6.43 -5.64 -10.87
CA THR A 427 7.55 -5.67 -11.82
C THR A 427 7.18 -5.59 -13.30
N PHE A 428 5.91 -5.36 -13.65
CA PHE A 428 5.53 -5.17 -15.06
C PHE A 428 4.92 -3.80 -15.33
N GLY A 429 5.73 -2.97 -15.99
CA GLY A 429 5.40 -1.69 -16.61
C GLY A 429 4.38 -1.72 -17.76
N ARG A 430 3.49 -2.72 -17.75
CA ARG A 430 2.41 -2.89 -18.72
C ARG A 430 1.19 -3.33 -17.93
N GLY A 431 0.45 -2.32 -17.48
CA GLY A 431 -0.75 -2.46 -16.68
C GLY A 431 -1.69 -3.55 -17.18
N GLY A 432 -2.08 -4.38 -16.20
CA GLY A 432 -3.33 -5.11 -15.99
C GLY A 432 -4.30 -5.45 -17.14
N PRO A 433 -5.00 -6.60 -17.03
CA PRO A 433 -6.05 -7.01 -17.94
C PRO A 433 -7.24 -6.04 -17.98
N ALA A 434 -7.94 -6.04 -19.11
CA ALA A 434 -9.32 -5.59 -19.19
C ALA A 434 -10.21 -6.42 -18.22
N PRO A 435 -11.18 -5.81 -17.54
CA PRO A 435 -12.13 -6.54 -16.70
C PRO A 435 -12.86 -7.64 -17.51
N GLY A 436 -12.61 -8.91 -17.17
CA GLY A 436 -13.41 -10.03 -17.67
C GLY A 436 -12.81 -10.93 -18.76
N VAL A 437 -11.50 -10.84 -19.04
CA VAL A 437 -10.82 -11.73 -20.02
C VAL A 437 -10.02 -12.87 -19.36
N GLY A 438 -9.93 -12.92 -18.02
CA GLY A 438 -9.42 -14.08 -17.27
C GLY A 438 -7.92 -14.37 -17.37
N ILE A 439 -7.14 -13.57 -18.11
CA ILE A 439 -5.69 -13.73 -18.25
C ILE A 439 -5.06 -12.34 -18.15
N GLY A 440 -4.38 -12.07 -17.03
CA GLY A 440 -3.46 -10.93 -16.94
C GLY A 440 -2.21 -11.22 -17.76
N TRP A 441 -1.75 -10.28 -18.57
CA TRP A 441 -0.46 -10.41 -19.25
C TRP A 441 0.66 -10.35 -18.20
N GLY A 442 1.59 -11.29 -18.24
CA GLY A 442 2.90 -11.16 -17.57
C GLY A 442 3.16 -11.99 -16.31
N VAL A 443 2.16 -12.48 -15.58
CA VAL A 443 2.38 -13.31 -14.38
C VAL A 443 1.45 -14.52 -14.36
N SER A 444 2.02 -15.72 -14.18
CA SER A 444 1.25 -16.95 -13.96
C SER A 444 0.41 -16.81 -12.69
N GLY A 445 -0.89 -16.57 -12.84
CA GLY A 445 -1.81 -16.38 -11.70
C GLY A 445 -2.81 -15.23 -11.83
N GLY A 446 -2.71 -14.36 -12.85
CA GLY A 446 -3.72 -13.33 -13.14
C GLY A 446 -3.44 -11.92 -12.62
N GLY A 447 -2.22 -11.66 -12.13
CA GLY A 447 -1.76 -10.35 -11.66
C GLY A 447 -2.69 -9.75 -10.59
N TYR A 448 -2.91 -8.43 -10.65
CA TYR A 448 -3.77 -7.67 -9.72
C TYR A 448 -5.26 -8.09 -9.71
N TRP A 449 -5.69 -8.93 -10.66
CA TRP A 449 -7.07 -9.44 -10.74
C TRP A 449 -7.16 -10.93 -10.38
N SER A 450 -6.09 -11.48 -9.84
CA SER A 450 -6.10 -12.84 -9.31
C SER A 450 -7.09 -12.98 -8.16
N LEU A 451 -7.57 -14.21 -7.95
CA LEU A 451 -8.41 -14.55 -6.82
C LEU A 451 -7.70 -14.22 -5.49
N ALA A 452 -6.39 -14.46 -5.40
CA ALA A 452 -5.58 -14.13 -4.22
C ALA A 452 -5.59 -12.63 -3.90
N VAL A 453 -5.36 -11.75 -4.90
CA VAL A 453 -5.43 -10.29 -4.70
C VAL A 453 -6.84 -9.85 -4.28
N LEU A 454 -7.88 -10.44 -4.90
CA LEU A 454 -9.27 -10.12 -4.53
C LEU A 454 -9.56 -10.46 -3.06
N LEU A 455 -9.06 -11.60 -2.57
CA LEU A 455 -9.20 -11.97 -1.17
C LEU A 455 -8.43 -10.99 -0.27
N ALA A 456 -7.17 -10.69 -0.60
CA ALA A 456 -6.34 -9.75 0.14
C ALA A 456 -6.96 -8.33 0.22
N GLN A 457 -7.59 -7.86 -0.86
CA GLN A 457 -8.35 -6.59 -0.88
C GLN A 457 -9.57 -6.63 0.05
N ASN A 458 -10.30 -7.74 0.09
CA ASN A 458 -11.44 -7.89 1.00
C ASN A 458 -10.98 -8.01 2.47
N ASP A 459 -9.88 -8.73 2.74
CA ASP A 459 -9.22 -8.79 4.04
C ASP A 459 -8.81 -7.38 4.47
N SER A 460 -8.24 -6.58 3.56
CA SER A 460 -7.84 -5.20 3.80
C SER A 460 -9.01 -4.27 4.10
N ALA A 461 -10.11 -4.38 3.35
CA ALA A 461 -11.33 -3.61 3.60
C ALA A 461 -11.96 -3.97 4.95
N PHE A 462 -11.95 -5.25 5.33
CA PHE A 462 -12.39 -5.70 6.64
C PHE A 462 -11.50 -5.15 7.76
N LEU A 463 -10.17 -5.28 7.61
CA LEU A 463 -9.19 -4.85 8.61
C LEU A 463 -9.29 -3.34 8.86
N MET A 464 -9.46 -2.52 7.83
CA MET A 464 -9.66 -1.07 8.00
C MET A 464 -10.97 -0.73 8.70
N SER A 465 -12.07 -1.44 8.40
CA SER A 465 -13.33 -1.26 9.13
C SER A 465 -13.19 -1.60 10.62
N LEU A 466 -12.37 -2.60 10.95
CA LEU A 466 -12.07 -2.98 12.33
C LEU A 466 -11.20 -1.93 13.03
N VAL A 467 -10.18 -1.40 12.36
CA VAL A 467 -9.36 -0.28 12.87
C VAL A 467 -10.24 0.96 13.12
N GLU A 468 -11.10 1.32 12.18
CA GLU A 468 -12.04 2.44 12.35
C GLU A 468 -12.98 2.22 13.56
N ALA A 469 -13.45 0.99 13.77
CA ALA A 469 -14.28 0.64 14.91
C ALA A 469 -13.56 0.89 16.25
N PHE A 470 -12.29 0.48 16.37
CA PHE A 470 -11.49 0.70 17.57
C PHE A 470 -11.25 2.18 17.89
N HIS A 471 -11.15 3.04 16.86
CA HIS A 471 -10.93 4.48 17.05
C HIS A 471 -12.23 5.28 17.25
N THR A 472 -13.36 4.80 16.75
CA THR A 472 -14.64 5.53 16.83
C THR A 472 -15.44 5.25 18.11
N ILE A 473 -15.23 4.11 18.76
CA ILE A 473 -15.95 3.75 19.98
C ILE A 473 -15.08 4.14 21.20
N PRO A 474 -15.43 5.19 21.97
CA PRO A 474 -14.61 5.72 23.07
C PRO A 474 -14.57 4.74 24.23
N THR A 475 -13.68 3.74 24.20
CA THR A 475 -13.80 2.58 25.10
C THR A 475 -12.54 2.12 25.83
N LEU A 476 -11.41 2.77 25.68
CA LEU A 476 -10.22 2.39 26.44
C LEU A 476 -9.65 3.58 27.26
N ASN A 477 -10.15 3.73 28.49
CA ASN A 477 -9.53 4.58 29.51
C ASN A 477 -8.38 3.85 30.26
N GLU A 478 -7.96 2.66 29.81
CA GLU A 478 -6.76 2.00 30.32
C GLU A 478 -5.55 2.33 29.42
N LEU A 479 -4.70 3.24 29.92
CA LEU A 479 -3.54 3.81 29.22
C LEU A 479 -2.62 2.78 28.55
N THR A 480 -2.41 1.61 29.15
CA THR A 480 -1.50 0.57 28.63
C THR A 480 -2.09 -0.27 27.50
N ALA A 481 -3.40 -0.53 27.55
CA ALA A 481 -4.11 -1.31 26.54
C ALA A 481 -4.42 -0.49 25.28
N GLN A 482 -4.43 0.84 25.41
CA GLN A 482 -4.65 1.79 24.31
C GLN A 482 -3.39 1.98 23.46
N GLU A 483 -2.21 1.99 24.09
CA GLU A 483 -0.92 2.04 23.37
C GLU A 483 -0.75 0.79 22.48
N SER A 484 -1.01 -0.42 23.00
CA SER A 484 -0.87 -1.67 22.22
C SER A 484 -1.84 -1.76 21.04
N LEU A 485 -3.06 -1.23 21.19
CA LEU A 485 -4.10 -1.27 20.16
C LEU A 485 -3.83 -0.26 19.04
N THR A 486 -3.45 0.97 19.42
CA THR A 486 -3.02 1.99 18.44
C THR A 486 -1.81 1.49 17.68
N PHE A 487 -0.90 0.80 18.38
CA PHE A 487 0.28 0.20 17.80
C PHE A 487 -0.05 -0.85 16.73
N GLN A 488 -0.96 -1.79 17.02
CA GLN A 488 -1.44 -2.76 16.04
C GLN A 488 -2.13 -2.08 14.86
N SER A 489 -2.98 -1.09 15.12
CA SER A 489 -3.77 -0.38 14.11
C SER A 489 -2.90 0.35 13.07
N ILE A 490 -1.81 1.00 13.51
CA ILE A 490 -0.84 1.65 12.61
C ILE A 490 -0.18 0.61 11.69
N ASN A 491 0.25 -0.52 12.23
CA ASN A 491 0.89 -1.57 11.42
C ASN A 491 -0.09 -2.21 10.42
N SER A 492 -1.31 -2.49 10.87
CA SER A 492 -2.42 -2.98 10.04
C SER A 492 -2.69 -2.05 8.86
N ALA A 493 -2.80 -0.74 9.12
CA ALA A 493 -3.04 0.27 8.09
C ALA A 493 -1.89 0.34 7.07
N LEU A 494 -0.63 0.13 7.50
CA LEU A 494 0.54 0.19 6.61
C LEU A 494 0.53 -1.01 5.66
N ALA A 495 0.22 -2.19 6.20
CA ALA A 495 0.09 -3.41 5.41
C ALA A 495 -1.05 -3.31 4.40
N VAL A 496 -2.18 -2.71 4.79
CA VAL A 496 -3.33 -2.47 3.89
C VAL A 496 -2.94 -1.63 2.67
N CYS A 497 -2.21 -0.52 2.86
CA CYS A 497 -1.81 0.36 1.75
C CYS A 497 -1.02 -0.35 0.63
N LEU A 498 -0.34 -1.46 0.95
CA LEU A 498 0.44 -2.25 -0.02
C LEU A 498 -0.41 -3.18 -0.88
N VAL A 499 -1.63 -3.50 -0.43
CA VAL A 499 -2.54 -4.43 -1.13
C VAL A 499 -3.59 -3.70 -1.96
N LEU A 500 -4.04 -2.54 -1.48
CA LEU A 500 -5.09 -1.75 -2.13
C LEU A 500 -4.67 -1.23 -3.50
N GLY A 501 -5.66 -0.98 -4.35
CA GLY A 501 -5.41 -0.54 -5.72
C GLY A 501 -6.57 0.25 -6.27
N PRO A 502 -6.66 0.40 -7.60
CA PRO A 502 -7.46 1.49 -8.15
C PRO A 502 -8.98 1.37 -7.98
N ARG A 503 -9.50 0.19 -7.63
CA ARG A 503 -10.93 0.05 -7.26
C ARG A 503 -11.25 0.60 -5.88
N ASP A 504 -10.24 0.68 -5.02
CA ASP A 504 -10.37 0.95 -3.60
C ASP A 504 -9.84 2.34 -3.23
N ILE A 505 -9.84 3.30 -4.18
CA ILE A 505 -9.36 4.68 -3.98
C ILE A 505 -9.96 5.31 -2.72
N GLY A 506 -11.28 5.14 -2.51
CA GLY A 506 -11.95 5.69 -1.33
C GLY A 506 -11.49 5.03 -0.02
N LEU A 507 -11.01 3.77 -0.06
CA LEU A 507 -10.42 3.12 1.10
C LEU A 507 -8.97 3.59 1.31
N ILE A 508 -8.21 3.78 0.24
CA ILE A 508 -6.85 4.36 0.31
C ILE A 508 -6.90 5.78 0.89
N GLU A 509 -7.84 6.62 0.45
CA GLU A 509 -8.05 7.96 1.00
C GLU A 509 -8.32 7.88 2.52
N LYS A 510 -9.21 6.99 2.95
CA LYS A 510 -9.48 6.76 4.38
C LYS A 510 -8.26 6.28 5.16
N THR A 511 -7.49 5.34 4.62
CA THR A 511 -6.29 4.81 5.27
C THR A 511 -5.19 5.88 5.36
N MET A 512 -5.00 6.69 4.32
CA MET A 512 -4.09 7.83 4.36
C MET A 512 -4.55 8.89 5.38
N GLU A 513 -5.85 9.20 5.41
CA GLU A 513 -6.41 10.11 6.39
C GLU A 513 -6.19 9.64 7.83
N PHE A 514 -6.28 8.32 8.08
CA PHE A 514 -5.99 7.72 9.38
C PHE A 514 -4.57 8.01 9.87
N PHE A 515 -3.55 7.84 9.02
CA PHE A 515 -2.16 8.13 9.38
C PHE A 515 -1.91 9.59 9.69
N ILE A 516 -2.69 10.48 9.08
CA ILE A 516 -2.51 11.93 9.13
C ILE A 516 -3.40 12.56 10.21
N GLN A 517 -4.05 11.75 11.07
CA GLN A 517 -4.82 12.28 12.20
C GLN A 517 -3.89 12.78 13.30
N ALA A 518 -4.25 13.90 13.93
CA ALA A 518 -3.47 14.52 15.00
C ALA A 518 -3.11 13.56 16.16
N PRO A 519 -4.01 12.67 16.64
CA PRO A 519 -3.66 11.71 17.70
C PRO A 519 -2.57 10.72 17.27
N ILE A 520 -2.55 10.31 16.00
CA ILE A 520 -1.54 9.37 15.48
C ILE A 520 -0.19 10.07 15.36
N LEU A 521 -0.14 11.31 14.87
CA LEU A 521 1.10 12.10 14.82
C LEU A 521 1.64 12.38 16.23
N TYR A 522 0.77 12.63 17.20
CA TYR A 522 1.17 12.77 18.60
C TYR A 522 1.81 11.49 19.15
N ASN A 523 1.24 10.32 18.83
CA ASN A 523 1.85 9.04 19.19
C ASN A 523 3.21 8.83 18.51
N PHE A 524 3.37 9.22 17.24
CA PHE A 524 4.68 9.22 16.60
C PHE A 524 5.69 10.11 17.32
N ASN A 525 5.31 11.31 17.76
CA ASN A 525 6.18 12.16 18.59
C ASN A 525 6.62 11.45 19.89
N LEU A 526 5.73 10.72 20.56
CA LEU A 526 6.07 9.91 21.73
C LEU A 526 7.03 8.75 21.40
N TYR A 527 6.79 8.03 20.30
CA TYR A 527 7.68 6.95 19.87
C TYR A 527 9.07 7.45 19.49
N ILE A 528 9.17 8.61 18.83
CA ILE A 528 10.45 9.26 18.52
C ILE A 528 11.22 9.54 19.81
N GLN A 529 10.57 10.14 20.82
CA GLN A 529 11.21 10.45 22.11
C GLN A 529 11.68 9.18 22.82
N ARG A 530 10.86 8.13 22.88
CA ARG A 530 11.25 6.84 23.48
C ARG A 530 12.39 6.17 22.71
N PHE A 531 12.35 6.20 21.38
CA PHE A 531 13.35 5.59 20.51
C PHE A 531 14.74 6.23 20.70
N ILE A 532 14.79 7.56 20.72
CA ILE A 532 16.02 8.31 20.94
C ILE A 532 16.57 8.09 22.36
N GLN A 533 15.70 8.02 23.38
CA GLN A 533 16.13 7.75 24.76
C GLN A 533 16.75 6.36 24.94
N LEU A 534 16.20 5.35 24.27
CA LEU A 534 16.70 3.97 24.36
C LEU A 534 17.97 3.76 23.53
N ASN A 535 18.11 4.46 22.41
CA ASN A 535 19.26 4.35 21.53
C ASN A 535 20.35 5.37 21.89
N GLY A 536 21.21 5.01 22.84
CA GLY A 536 22.27 5.89 23.37
C GLY A 536 23.33 6.36 22.35
N LYS A 537 23.28 5.90 21.10
CA LYS A 537 24.14 6.37 20.00
C LYS A 537 23.55 7.55 19.23
N LEU A 538 22.24 7.80 19.34
CA LEU A 538 21.55 8.85 18.59
C LEU A 538 21.60 10.19 19.33
N LYS A 539 21.55 11.29 18.56
CA LYS A 539 21.45 12.64 19.11
C LYS A 539 20.14 12.83 19.88
N GLN A 540 20.25 13.35 21.11
CA GLN A 540 19.08 13.71 21.91
C GLN A 540 18.55 15.08 21.50
N PHE A 541 17.22 15.21 21.39
CA PHE A 541 16.58 16.48 21.07
C PHE A 541 16.49 17.38 22.31
N GLY A 542 16.93 18.63 22.16
CA GLY A 542 16.77 19.68 23.17
C GLY A 542 15.37 20.33 23.19
N TRP A 543 14.49 19.90 22.29
CA TRP A 543 13.18 20.49 22.01
C TRP A 543 12.11 19.40 21.85
N LYS A 544 10.83 19.80 21.84
CA LYS A 544 9.68 18.91 21.59
C LYS A 544 8.74 19.55 20.57
N TYR A 545 8.10 18.74 19.74
CA TYR A 545 7.01 19.19 18.88
C TYR A 545 5.79 19.59 19.72
N SER A 546 5.20 20.74 19.40
CA SER A 546 3.93 21.19 19.99
C SER A 546 2.73 20.49 19.31
N GLU A 547 1.55 20.61 19.91
CA GLU A 547 0.30 20.17 19.27
C GLU A 547 0.02 20.96 17.98
N ASP A 548 0.33 22.26 17.98
CA ASP A 548 0.19 23.12 16.81
C ASP A 548 1.09 22.68 15.64
N ASP A 549 2.33 22.26 15.94
CA ASP A 549 3.24 21.69 14.93
C ASP A 549 2.60 20.45 14.27
N CYS A 550 2.02 19.56 15.09
CA CYS A 550 1.35 18.36 14.58
C CYS A 550 0.14 18.70 13.69
N LEU A 551 -0.64 19.72 14.03
CA LEU A 551 -1.78 20.18 13.22
C LEU A 551 -1.35 20.80 11.89
N ILE A 552 -0.18 21.46 11.84
CA ILE A 552 0.41 21.94 10.59
C ILE A 552 0.81 20.73 9.73
N PHE A 553 1.54 19.77 10.30
CA PHE A 553 1.94 18.54 9.60
C PHE A 553 0.73 17.77 9.06
N CYS A 554 -0.36 17.68 9.82
CA CYS A 554 -1.60 17.06 9.37
C CYS A 554 -2.13 17.70 8.07
N ARG A 555 -2.20 19.03 8.02
CA ARG A 555 -2.73 19.75 6.85
C ARG A 555 -1.82 19.59 5.64
N THR A 556 -0.51 19.76 5.83
CA THR A 556 0.49 19.70 4.77
C THR A 556 0.59 18.30 4.15
N LEU A 557 0.71 17.26 4.98
CA LEU A 557 0.78 15.87 4.49
C LEU A 557 -0.52 15.45 3.80
N ARG A 558 -1.69 15.86 4.33
CA ARG A 558 -2.98 15.55 3.71
C ARG A 558 -3.09 16.12 2.31
N SER A 559 -2.70 17.39 2.11
CA SER A 559 -2.69 17.99 0.76
C SER A 559 -1.73 17.22 -0.14
N HIS A 560 -0.50 17.01 0.30
CA HIS A 560 0.54 16.34 -0.50
C HIS A 560 0.12 14.94 -0.96
N TYR A 561 -0.32 14.08 -0.05
CA TYR A 561 -0.70 12.71 -0.42
C TYR A 561 -1.95 12.67 -1.30
N LYS A 562 -2.91 13.58 -1.08
CA LYS A 562 -4.11 13.68 -1.92
C LYS A 562 -3.76 14.14 -3.33
N ASP A 563 -3.03 15.24 -3.45
CA ASP A 563 -2.61 15.82 -4.71
C ASP A 563 -1.71 14.86 -5.47
N ARG A 564 -0.84 14.14 -4.76
CA ARG A 564 0.09 13.20 -5.37
C ARG A 564 -0.53 11.85 -5.71
N TRP A 565 -1.18 11.14 -4.79
CA TRP A 565 -1.55 9.74 -5.06
C TRP A 565 -3.02 9.57 -5.48
N LEU A 566 -3.89 10.51 -5.12
CA LEU A 566 -5.33 10.38 -5.31
C LEU A 566 -5.86 11.20 -6.50
N THR A 567 -5.09 12.15 -7.04
CA THR A 567 -5.48 12.86 -8.27
C THR A 567 -5.08 12.07 -9.53
N PRO A 568 -5.97 11.94 -10.54
CA PRO A 568 -5.61 11.32 -11.82
C PRO A 568 -4.50 12.11 -12.53
N LYS A 569 -3.56 11.42 -13.21
CA LYS A 569 -2.54 12.12 -14.03
C LYS A 569 -3.24 13.02 -15.06
N GLY A 570 -2.93 14.31 -15.06
CA GLY A 570 -3.50 15.27 -16.00
C GLY A 570 -3.03 15.03 -17.44
N SER A 571 -3.96 14.92 -18.40
CA SER A 571 -3.61 14.89 -19.82
C SER A 571 -3.02 16.24 -20.24
N THR A 572 -1.84 16.26 -20.85
CA THR A 572 -1.23 17.48 -21.42
C THR A 572 -2.16 18.13 -22.44
N SER A 573 -2.82 19.22 -22.04
CA SER A 573 -3.75 19.94 -22.90
C SER A 573 -3.01 20.79 -23.93
N VAL A 574 -3.49 20.69 -25.17
CA VAL A 574 -3.14 21.44 -26.37
C VAL A 574 -3.16 22.96 -26.10
N LYS A 575 -2.00 23.64 -26.16
CA LYS A 575 -1.91 25.04 -26.62
C LYS A 575 -0.60 25.28 -27.38
N ASN A 576 -0.75 25.71 -28.64
CA ASN A 576 0.22 26.36 -29.52
C ASN A 576 1.36 25.52 -30.11
N LYS A 577 1.01 24.63 -31.06
CA LYS A 577 1.89 24.33 -32.19
C LYS A 577 1.83 25.46 -33.21
N SER A 578 2.65 26.49 -33.00
CA SER A 578 3.11 27.35 -34.09
C SER A 578 4.49 27.88 -33.72
N ASN A 579 5.45 27.61 -34.61
CA ASN A 579 6.86 28.03 -34.62
C ASN A 579 7.85 26.97 -34.09
N LEU A 580 8.02 25.91 -34.90
CA LEU A 580 9.30 25.20 -34.96
C LEU A 580 10.25 26.01 -35.87
N SER A 581 11.08 26.84 -35.26
CA SER A 581 12.42 27.18 -35.74
C SER A 581 13.14 27.96 -34.65
N ASP A 582 14.36 27.54 -34.34
CA ASP A 582 15.32 28.14 -33.41
C ASP A 582 15.02 28.06 -31.91
N ARG A 583 15.55 27.01 -31.26
CA ARG A 583 16.11 27.13 -29.91
C ARG A 583 17.36 26.27 -29.75
N THR A 584 18.50 26.95 -29.65
CA THR A 584 19.70 26.52 -28.92
C THR A 584 19.32 25.92 -27.57
N PHE A 585 19.85 24.73 -27.26
CA PHE A 585 19.77 24.10 -25.94
C PHE A 585 20.26 25.08 -24.86
N LYS A 586 19.32 25.64 -24.10
CA LYS A 586 19.61 26.22 -22.79
C LYS A 586 19.23 25.19 -21.74
N SER A 587 20.23 24.78 -20.97
CA SER A 587 20.14 23.96 -19.75
C SER A 587 18.96 24.43 -18.88
N GLY A 588 17.89 23.63 -18.86
CA GLY A 588 16.79 23.75 -17.91
C GLY A 588 16.97 22.67 -16.86
N ARG A 589 16.90 23.04 -15.58
CA ARG A 589 17.03 22.17 -14.41
C ARG A 589 16.21 20.88 -14.61
N VAL A 590 16.88 19.75 -14.53
CA VAL A 590 16.33 18.42 -14.83
C VAL A 590 15.68 17.87 -13.56
N SER A 591 14.35 17.70 -13.57
CA SER A 591 13.64 16.90 -12.56
C SER A 591 13.78 15.43 -12.92
N LEU A 592 14.29 14.64 -11.97
CA LEU A 592 14.18 13.18 -12.04
C LEU A 592 12.98 12.82 -11.16
N ASP A 593 11.86 12.44 -11.77
CA ASP A 593 10.78 11.77 -11.03
C ASP A 593 11.27 10.37 -10.68
N THR A 594 11.85 10.24 -9.49
CA THR A 594 12.55 9.02 -9.07
C THR A 594 11.63 7.96 -8.49
N ILE A 595 10.42 8.31 -8.11
CA ILE A 595 9.35 7.33 -7.92
C ILE A 595 8.62 7.24 -9.25
N TYR A 596 8.93 6.17 -9.99
CA TYR A 596 8.64 6.04 -11.41
C TYR A 596 7.16 6.32 -11.74
N GLU A 597 6.93 7.35 -12.53
CA GLU A 597 5.71 7.50 -13.34
C GLU A 597 6.06 7.05 -14.74
N GLU A 598 5.54 5.89 -15.18
CA GLU A 598 5.65 5.54 -16.60
C GLU A 598 5.04 6.67 -17.44
N SER A 599 5.90 7.32 -18.22
CA SER A 599 5.56 8.38 -19.15
C SER A 599 5.65 7.82 -20.56
N ASP A 600 4.66 7.02 -20.95
CA ASP A 600 4.52 6.61 -22.34
C ASP A 600 4.02 7.80 -23.17
N GLU A 601 4.94 8.43 -23.92
CA GLU A 601 4.64 9.50 -24.88
C GLU A 601 3.87 9.02 -26.14
N THR A 602 3.38 7.78 -26.20
CA THR A 602 2.78 7.25 -27.42
C THR A 602 1.35 6.76 -27.24
N ASN A 603 0.38 7.68 -27.36
CA ASN A 603 -0.74 7.59 -28.32
C ASN A 603 -1.76 8.70 -28.08
N ARG A 604 -1.76 9.71 -28.96
CA ARG A 604 -2.86 10.69 -29.06
C ARG A 604 -4.03 10.08 -29.84
N MET A 605 -5.19 9.91 -29.22
CA MET A 605 -6.49 9.92 -29.93
C MET A 605 -7.60 10.50 -29.05
N ALA A 606 -8.34 11.44 -29.66
CA ALA A 606 -9.66 11.96 -29.32
C ALA A 606 -9.93 12.51 -27.90
N GLN A 607 -9.87 13.84 -27.83
CA GLN A 607 -10.45 14.68 -26.80
C GLN A 607 -11.94 14.34 -26.59
N GLY A 608 -12.28 13.83 -25.40
CA GLY A 608 -13.67 13.64 -24.95
C GLY A 608 -14.06 12.27 -24.37
N CYS A 609 -13.18 11.27 -24.29
CA CYS A 609 -13.61 9.93 -23.87
C CYS A 609 -12.56 9.17 -23.05
N ILE A 610 -12.92 8.79 -21.82
CA ILE A 610 -12.02 8.09 -20.87
C ILE A 610 -12.26 6.58 -21.01
N CYS A 611 -11.38 5.88 -21.74
CA CYS A 611 -11.34 4.43 -21.73
C CYS A 611 -10.89 3.91 -20.35
N LEU A 612 -11.36 2.75 -19.88
CA LEU A 612 -10.88 2.13 -18.63
C LEU A 612 -9.35 1.91 -18.66
N THR A 613 -8.79 1.58 -19.83
CA THR A 613 -7.33 1.47 -20.04
C THR A 613 -6.62 2.81 -19.86
N VAL A 614 -7.27 3.92 -20.23
CA VAL A 614 -6.77 5.29 -19.98
C VAL A 614 -6.88 5.60 -18.49
N GLN A 615 -8.00 5.30 -17.83
CA GLN A 615 -8.13 5.44 -16.37
C GLN A 615 -7.06 4.67 -15.60
N TRP A 616 -6.74 3.44 -16.00
CA TRP A 616 -5.73 2.61 -15.34
C TRP A 616 -4.29 3.03 -15.68
N GLY A 617 -3.99 3.34 -16.96
CA GLY A 617 -2.66 3.80 -17.36
C GLY A 617 -2.27 5.18 -16.77
N TYR A 618 -3.27 5.97 -16.35
CA TYR A 618 -3.08 7.27 -15.70
C TYR A 618 -3.33 7.23 -14.17
N GLN A 619 -3.50 6.06 -13.56
CA GLN A 619 -3.63 5.88 -12.11
C GLN A 619 -2.26 5.62 -11.48
N ARG A 620 -1.95 6.30 -10.37
CA ARG A 620 -0.73 6.13 -9.57
C ARG A 620 -0.87 4.97 -8.54
N LEU A 621 -1.65 3.95 -8.87
CA LEU A 621 -2.08 2.86 -7.96
C LEU A 621 -1.91 1.48 -8.62
N PRO A 622 -1.58 0.40 -7.87
CA PRO A 622 -1.36 0.33 -6.42
C PRO A 622 -0.17 1.18 -5.95
N LEU A 623 -0.14 1.50 -4.65
CA LEU A 623 0.91 2.36 -4.08
C LEU A 623 2.24 1.59 -4.03
N PRO A 624 3.36 2.20 -4.48
CA PRO A 624 4.68 1.61 -4.31
C PRO A 624 4.98 1.32 -2.85
N GLY A 625 5.76 0.26 -2.56
CA GLY A 625 6.16 -0.09 -1.19
C GLY A 625 6.80 1.05 -0.38
N HIS A 626 7.35 2.05 -1.06
CA HIS A 626 8.01 3.23 -0.49
C HIS A 626 7.17 4.53 -0.63
N TRP A 627 5.86 4.46 -0.90
CA TRP A 627 5.00 5.63 -1.14
C TRP A 627 5.05 6.70 -0.05
N PHE A 628 5.26 6.31 1.22
CA PHE A 628 5.33 7.22 2.37
C PHE A 628 6.61 8.08 2.40
N PHE A 629 7.62 7.75 1.58
CA PHE A 629 8.77 8.64 1.35
C PHE A 629 8.45 9.78 0.38
N SER A 630 7.25 9.79 -0.23
CA SER A 630 6.87 10.78 -1.23
C SER A 630 7.06 12.25 -0.83
N PRO A 631 6.81 12.68 0.42
CA PRO A 631 7.00 14.07 0.81
C PRO A 631 8.46 14.54 0.73
N ILE A 632 9.44 13.63 0.79
CA ILE A 632 10.87 13.97 0.75
C ILE A 632 11.59 13.51 -0.53
N SER A 633 10.89 12.80 -1.43
CA SER A 633 11.48 12.19 -2.64
C SER A 633 10.97 12.73 -3.97
N THR A 634 9.95 13.60 -4.01
CA THR A 634 9.47 14.22 -5.28
C THR A 634 9.25 15.72 -5.21
N ILE A 635 10.04 16.39 -4.40
CA ILE A 635 9.86 17.83 -4.20
C ILE A 635 10.29 18.63 -5.48
N CYS A 636 10.70 17.95 -6.55
CA CYS A 636 11.11 18.54 -7.83
C CYS A 636 10.05 18.52 -8.94
N ASP A 637 8.80 18.13 -8.66
CA ASP A 637 7.74 17.99 -9.67
C ASP A 637 6.89 19.27 -9.87
N SER A 638 7.51 20.47 -9.76
CA SER A 638 6.82 21.71 -10.09
C SER A 638 6.76 21.89 -11.62
N LYS A 639 5.70 21.34 -12.22
CA LYS A 639 5.35 21.44 -13.66
C LYS A 639 5.15 22.88 -14.19
N HIS A 640 5.56 23.91 -13.45
CA HIS A 640 5.31 25.33 -13.73
C HIS A 640 6.59 26.15 -13.95
N ALA A 641 7.79 25.59 -13.77
CA ALA A 641 9.05 26.32 -13.95
C ALA A 641 9.36 26.77 -15.40
N GLY A 642 8.59 26.32 -16.39
CA GLY A 642 8.83 26.63 -17.81
C GLY A 642 7.98 27.76 -18.40
N HIS A 643 6.83 28.10 -17.82
CA HIS A 643 5.90 29.04 -18.45
C HIS A 643 5.01 29.76 -17.45
N GLN A 644 5.57 30.78 -16.81
CA GLN A 644 4.82 31.98 -16.43
C GLN A 644 5.83 33.12 -16.22
N LYS A 645 5.65 34.22 -16.96
CA LYS A 645 6.13 35.52 -16.45
C LYS A 645 5.17 35.86 -15.32
N SER A 646 5.50 35.58 -14.07
CA SER A 646 4.67 35.96 -12.92
C SER A 646 5.51 36.24 -11.69
N ASP A 647 4.93 37.04 -10.81
CA ASP A 647 5.55 37.85 -9.77
C ASP A 647 6.40 37.08 -8.76
N ALA A 648 7.43 37.75 -8.23
CA ALA A 648 8.33 37.22 -7.21
C ALA A 648 7.61 36.66 -5.96
N GLN A 649 6.35 37.07 -5.71
CA GLN A 649 5.52 36.56 -4.63
C GLN A 649 5.03 35.11 -4.85
N SER A 650 4.74 34.67 -6.08
CA SER A 650 4.28 33.28 -6.30
C SER A 650 5.40 32.26 -6.15
N ILE A 651 6.63 32.62 -6.55
CA ILE A 651 7.82 31.78 -6.40
C ILE A 651 8.20 31.63 -4.92
N MET A 652 8.09 32.69 -4.12
CA MET A 652 8.35 32.61 -2.68
C MET A 652 7.32 31.73 -1.97
N GLN A 653 6.05 31.80 -2.37
CA GLN A 653 4.99 31.00 -1.77
C GLN A 653 5.12 29.50 -2.12
N GLU A 654 5.40 29.15 -3.38
CA GLU A 654 5.68 27.77 -3.79
C GLU A 654 6.93 27.18 -3.09
N SER A 655 7.97 27.98 -2.87
CA SER A 655 9.17 27.53 -2.14
C SER A 655 8.93 27.29 -0.65
N SER A 656 8.04 28.06 -0.03
CA SER A 656 7.62 27.88 1.36
C SER A 656 6.79 26.61 1.51
N ASP A 657 5.87 26.36 0.58
CA ASP A 657 5.01 25.18 0.61
C ASP A 657 5.83 23.88 0.45
N LEU A 658 6.83 23.86 -0.45
CA LEU A 658 7.74 22.72 -0.62
C LEU A 658 8.61 22.44 0.61
N LEU A 659 9.07 23.51 1.29
CA LEU A 659 9.84 23.38 2.53
C LEU A 659 8.98 22.80 3.66
N ASP A 660 7.75 23.28 3.82
CA ASP A 660 6.83 22.77 4.84
C ASP A 660 6.45 21.31 4.60
N VAL A 661 6.32 20.88 3.34
CA VAL A 661 6.14 19.47 2.95
C VAL A 661 7.36 18.64 3.35
N ALA A 662 8.57 19.13 3.07
CA ALA A 662 9.81 18.45 3.45
C ALA A 662 9.94 18.26 4.97
N LYS A 663 9.68 19.32 5.75
CA LYS A 663 9.72 19.29 7.22
C LYS A 663 8.70 18.29 7.79
N SER A 664 7.46 18.35 7.29
CA SER A 664 6.39 17.42 7.69
C SER A 664 6.73 15.98 7.32
N GLY A 665 7.35 15.78 6.15
CA GLY A 665 7.82 14.49 5.66
C GLY A 665 8.90 13.86 6.52
N LEU A 666 9.92 14.63 6.89
CA LEU A 666 11.00 14.17 7.77
C LEU A 666 10.47 13.73 9.14
N PHE A 667 9.57 14.51 9.74
CA PHE A 667 8.90 14.13 10.98
C PHE A 667 8.14 12.81 10.84
N PHE A 668 7.33 12.68 9.78
CA PHE A 668 6.50 11.49 9.54
C PHE A 668 7.36 10.24 9.34
N ILE A 669 8.45 10.33 8.59
CA ILE A 669 9.36 9.21 8.30
C ILE A 669 10.09 8.76 9.56
N LEU A 670 10.64 9.70 10.35
CA LEU A 670 11.26 9.36 11.63
C LEU A 670 10.23 8.75 12.59
N GLY A 671 8.99 9.24 12.58
CA GLY A 671 7.88 8.69 13.36
C GLY A 671 7.60 7.22 13.03
N ILE A 672 7.48 6.91 11.74
CA ILE A 672 7.22 5.55 11.26
C ILE A 672 8.43 4.62 11.49
N GLU A 673 9.65 5.10 11.30
CA GLU A 673 10.88 4.33 11.57
C GLU A 673 11.05 4.03 13.06
N ALA A 674 10.83 5.03 13.93
CA ALA A 674 10.87 4.88 15.39
C ALA A 674 9.77 3.91 15.85
N PHE A 675 8.55 4.06 15.34
CA PHE A 675 7.44 3.14 15.58
C PHE A 675 7.81 1.69 15.22
N SER A 676 8.42 1.49 14.06
CA SER A 676 8.75 0.16 13.54
C SER A 676 9.79 -0.59 14.38
N ALA A 677 10.63 0.14 15.11
CA ALA A 677 11.61 -0.45 16.03
C ALA A 677 10.97 -1.12 17.26
N PHE A 678 9.73 -0.75 17.61
CA PHE A 678 9.00 -1.34 18.73
C PHE A 678 8.11 -2.52 18.32
N LEU A 679 8.10 -2.91 17.03
CA LEU A 679 7.30 -4.03 16.54
C LEU A 679 7.89 -5.36 17.05
N PRO A 680 7.08 -6.27 17.62
CA PRO A 680 7.55 -7.60 17.98
C PRO A 680 8.09 -8.33 16.74
N ASP A 681 9.07 -9.22 16.92
CA ASP A 681 9.76 -9.87 15.80
C ASP A 681 8.86 -10.82 14.99
N ASP A 682 7.81 -11.35 15.61
CA ASP A 682 6.80 -12.19 14.94
C ASP A 682 5.86 -11.38 14.02
N PHE A 683 5.94 -10.04 14.06
CA PHE A 683 5.10 -9.17 13.23
C PHE A 683 5.83 -8.70 11.97
N PRO A 684 5.09 -8.55 10.86
CA PRO A 684 5.60 -7.98 9.63
C PRO A 684 5.99 -6.52 9.83
N LYS A 685 7.14 -6.13 9.27
CA LYS A 685 7.70 -4.79 9.38
C LYS A 685 7.76 -4.14 7.98
N PRO A 686 6.62 -3.69 7.40
CA PRO A 686 6.55 -3.19 6.02
C PRO A 686 7.47 -1.98 5.75
N VAL A 687 7.84 -1.25 6.79
CA VAL A 687 8.77 -0.11 6.72
C VAL A 687 10.22 -0.58 6.63
N LEU A 688 10.56 -1.69 7.31
CA LEU A 688 11.90 -2.27 7.27
C LEU A 688 12.13 -3.09 5.99
N SER A 689 11.07 -3.62 5.37
CA SER A 689 11.19 -4.31 4.09
C SER A 689 11.50 -3.37 2.93
N VAL A 690 11.28 -2.06 3.07
CA VAL A 690 11.71 -1.07 2.06
C VAL A 690 13.24 -1.07 1.96
N PRO A 691 13.81 -1.33 0.75
CA PRO A 691 15.24 -1.35 0.56
C PRO A 691 15.93 -0.05 1.00
N LEU A 692 17.11 -0.18 1.62
CA LEU A 692 17.93 0.94 2.11
C LEU A 692 18.20 2.00 1.03
N ILE A 693 18.30 1.59 -0.24
CA ILE A 693 18.56 2.48 -1.36
C ILE A 693 17.49 3.57 -1.51
N TRP A 694 16.21 3.23 -1.38
CA TRP A 694 15.10 4.17 -1.46
C TRP A 694 15.12 5.16 -0.29
N LYS A 695 15.53 4.71 0.91
CA LYS A 695 15.64 5.55 2.10
C LYS A 695 16.74 6.60 1.94
N LEU A 696 17.91 6.17 1.48
CA LEU A 696 19.07 7.04 1.24
C LEU A 696 18.86 7.98 0.05
N HIS A 697 18.20 7.49 -1.00
CA HIS A 697 17.80 8.31 -2.13
C HIS A 697 16.86 9.46 -1.67
N SER A 698 15.87 9.12 -0.84
CA SER A 698 14.91 10.09 -0.30
C SER A 698 15.58 11.19 0.54
N LEU A 699 16.59 10.83 1.36
CA LEU A 699 17.41 11.83 2.08
C LEU A 699 18.28 12.69 1.14
N SER A 700 18.58 12.20 -0.07
CA SER A 700 19.32 12.99 -1.05
C SER A 700 18.42 14.00 -1.75
N VAL A 701 17.20 13.61 -2.12
CA VAL A 701 16.26 14.50 -2.81
C VAL A 701 15.77 15.64 -1.93
N VAL A 702 15.59 15.42 -0.62
CA VAL A 702 15.14 16.48 0.29
C VAL A 702 16.11 17.67 0.31
N LEU A 703 17.41 17.44 0.08
CA LEU A 703 18.43 18.50 0.00
C LEU A 703 18.31 19.39 -1.24
N LEU A 704 17.53 18.97 -2.25
CA LEU A 704 17.24 19.78 -3.44
C LEU A 704 16.21 20.88 -3.20
N THR A 705 15.50 20.84 -2.07
CA THR A 705 14.63 21.95 -1.63
C THR A 705 15.39 23.21 -1.21
N GLY A 706 16.71 23.09 -1.07
CA GLY A 706 17.59 24.12 -0.55
C GLY A 706 17.99 23.87 0.90
N ILE A 707 18.86 24.72 1.43
CA ILE A 707 19.42 24.55 2.78
C ILE A 707 18.39 24.82 3.90
N GLY A 708 17.21 25.35 3.57
CA GLY A 708 16.17 25.68 4.55
C GLY A 708 15.72 24.49 5.43
N VAL A 709 15.86 23.25 4.95
CA VAL A 709 15.61 22.03 5.76
C VAL A 709 16.69 21.83 6.83
N LEU A 710 17.94 22.19 6.52
CA LEU A 710 19.08 22.05 7.44
C LEU A 710 19.34 23.32 8.28
N ASP A 711 18.77 24.46 7.91
CA ASP A 711 18.78 25.71 8.69
C ASP A 711 17.80 25.67 9.88
N ASP A 712 16.69 24.94 9.72
CA ASP A 712 15.69 24.74 10.77
C ASP A 712 16.21 23.73 11.81
N GLU A 713 16.36 24.17 13.07
CA GLU A 713 16.94 23.36 14.15
C GLU A 713 16.23 22.00 14.31
N LYS A 714 14.89 22.00 14.28
CA LYS A 714 14.10 20.77 14.46
C LYS A 714 14.30 19.79 13.31
N SER A 715 14.21 20.30 12.09
CA SER A 715 14.33 19.50 10.86
C SER A 715 15.75 18.97 10.66
N ARG A 716 16.75 19.78 11.01
CA ARG A 716 18.17 19.40 11.01
C ARG A 716 18.45 18.23 11.94
N ASP A 717 17.94 18.29 13.17
CA ASP A 717 18.10 17.23 14.17
C ASP A 717 17.41 15.93 13.73
N VAL A 718 16.20 16.02 13.16
CA VAL A 718 15.50 14.85 12.59
C VAL A 718 16.29 14.24 11.43
N TYR A 719 16.81 15.08 10.53
CA TYR A 719 17.61 14.64 9.39
C TYR A 719 18.91 13.94 9.84
N GLU A 720 19.60 14.48 10.84
CA GLU A 720 20.81 13.88 11.44
C GLU A 720 20.50 12.50 12.04
N VAL A 721 19.42 12.36 12.80
CA VAL A 721 18.99 11.07 13.38
C VAL A 721 18.65 10.03 12.31
N LEU A 722 18.00 10.45 11.22
CA LEU A 722 17.70 9.55 10.09
C LEU A 722 18.98 9.10 9.37
N GLN A 723 19.96 9.99 9.18
CA GLN A 723 21.27 9.63 8.63
C GLN A 723 21.99 8.61 9.52
N ASP A 724 22.04 8.85 10.83
CA ASP A 724 22.69 7.95 11.79
C ASP A 724 22.00 6.56 11.81
N LEU A 725 20.66 6.53 11.77
CA LEU A 725 19.88 5.30 11.72
C LEU A 725 20.18 4.47 10.45
N TYR A 726 20.19 5.13 9.28
CA TYR A 726 20.46 4.43 8.02
C TYR A 726 21.93 4.05 7.89
N GLY A 727 22.84 4.82 8.48
CA GLY A 727 24.26 4.46 8.61
C GLY A 727 24.47 3.19 9.41
N GLN A 728 23.83 3.06 10.57
CA GLN A 728 23.88 1.82 11.38
C GLN A 728 23.41 0.60 10.57
N ARG A 729 22.33 0.74 9.80
CA ARG A 729 21.81 -0.34 8.95
C ARG A 729 22.73 -0.68 7.78
N ILE A 730 23.45 0.28 7.20
CA ILE A 730 24.49 0.02 6.21
C ILE A 730 25.60 -0.83 6.85
N ASN A 731 26.04 -0.48 8.06
CA ASN A 731 27.09 -1.20 8.78
C ASN A 731 26.65 -2.64 9.11
N GLU A 732 25.41 -2.83 9.56
CA GLU A 732 24.81 -4.15 9.79
C GLU A 732 24.78 -4.98 8.51
N ALA A 733 24.27 -4.42 7.40
CA ALA A 733 24.19 -5.10 6.12
C ALA A 733 25.58 -5.48 5.56
N MET A 734 26.57 -4.60 5.73
CA MET A 734 27.97 -4.86 5.37
C MET A 734 28.57 -5.98 6.22
N SER A 735 28.35 -5.95 7.53
CA SER A 735 28.87 -6.97 8.46
C SER A 735 28.33 -8.37 8.14
N CYS A 736 27.07 -8.47 7.70
CA CYS A 736 26.48 -9.75 7.27
C CYS A 736 27.03 -10.26 5.92
N ARG A 737 27.58 -9.38 5.09
CA ARG A 737 28.04 -9.70 3.72
C ARG A 737 29.56 -9.89 3.62
N LEU A 738 30.32 -9.42 4.60
CA LEU A 738 31.76 -9.69 4.70
C LEU A 738 31.98 -11.19 5.02
N PRO A 739 32.86 -11.89 4.29
CA PRO A 739 33.21 -13.27 4.63
C PRO A 739 33.78 -13.35 6.05
N ALA A 740 33.22 -14.22 6.89
CA ALA A 740 33.75 -14.55 8.21
C ALA A 740 35.03 -15.41 8.09
N ASP A 741 36.09 -14.86 7.52
CA ASP A 741 37.44 -15.42 7.69
C ASP A 741 38.05 -14.78 8.95
N ILE A 742 37.76 -15.39 10.11
CA ILE A 742 38.61 -15.66 11.29
C ILE A 742 37.71 -16.39 12.31
N MET A 743 37.32 -17.63 12.00
CA MET A 743 37.18 -18.67 13.03
C MET A 743 37.36 -20.02 12.35
N GLU A 744 38.61 -20.45 12.31
CA GLU A 744 38.97 -21.79 11.86
C GLU A 744 38.23 -22.86 12.68
N ASN A 745 37.84 -23.92 11.96
CA ASN A 745 37.41 -25.22 12.44
C ASN A 745 35.97 -25.31 12.96
N ASN A 746 34.99 -25.39 12.05
CA ASN A 746 34.07 -26.54 11.93
C ASN A 746 32.93 -26.25 10.94
N ALA A 747 33.14 -26.54 9.65
CA ALA A 747 32.04 -26.68 8.69
C ALA A 747 32.44 -27.58 7.50
N LYS A 748 32.78 -28.84 7.79
CA LYS A 748 32.65 -29.90 6.77
C LYS A 748 31.17 -30.26 6.69
N HIS A 749 30.44 -29.55 5.84
CA HIS A 749 29.20 -29.96 5.16
C HIS A 749 28.41 -28.69 4.87
N LEU A 750 28.49 -28.21 3.63
CA LEU A 750 27.35 -27.72 2.85
C LEU A 750 27.84 -27.48 1.41
N LEU A 751 26.92 -27.71 0.48
CA LEU A 751 27.15 -28.08 -0.91
C LEU A 751 27.70 -26.93 -1.75
N SER A 752 28.54 -27.31 -2.71
CA SER A 752 29.09 -26.49 -3.79
C SER A 752 28.00 -25.80 -4.61
N GLN A 753 28.07 -24.46 -4.70
CA GLN A 753 27.46 -23.67 -5.76
C GLN A 753 28.54 -22.86 -6.51
N PRO A 754 28.33 -22.57 -7.81
CA PRO A 754 29.39 -22.26 -8.74
C PRO A 754 29.89 -20.81 -8.61
N GLU A 755 31.10 -20.62 -9.12
CA GLU A 755 31.93 -19.43 -9.05
C GLU A 755 31.27 -18.19 -9.69
N ASN A 756 30.90 -17.21 -8.85
CA ASN A 756 30.84 -15.78 -9.19
C ASN A 756 31.15 -14.99 -7.91
N LYS A 757 32.43 -14.98 -7.50
CA LYS A 757 32.90 -14.43 -6.22
C LYS A 757 33.05 -12.89 -6.17
N LYS A 758 32.57 -12.12 -7.16
CA LYS A 758 32.84 -10.67 -7.27
C LYS A 758 31.70 -9.71 -6.92
N SER A 759 30.50 -10.16 -6.50
CA SER A 759 29.31 -9.28 -6.47
C SER A 759 28.40 -9.36 -5.23
N ASN A 760 28.94 -9.52 -4.01
CA ASN A 760 28.09 -9.56 -2.80
C ASN A 760 28.15 -8.28 -1.93
N ILE A 761 29.11 -7.38 -2.17
CA ILE A 761 29.34 -6.18 -1.34
C ILE A 761 28.62 -4.94 -1.89
N GLU A 762 28.57 -4.76 -3.21
CA GLU A 762 27.79 -3.70 -3.86
C GLU A 762 26.31 -4.08 -3.84
N PHE A 763 25.50 -3.34 -3.09
CA PHE A 763 24.05 -3.56 -2.99
C PHE A 763 23.23 -2.27 -3.02
N LEU A 764 23.88 -1.11 -3.01
CA LEU A 764 23.24 0.19 -3.26
C LEU A 764 23.41 0.56 -4.74
N MET A 765 22.49 0.03 -5.54
CA MET A 765 22.48 0.07 -7.00
C MET A 765 21.69 1.27 -7.54
N PHE A 766 22.12 2.51 -7.31
CA PHE A 766 21.29 3.71 -7.54
C PHE A 766 20.91 3.91 -9.02
N GLN A 767 21.84 3.69 -9.92
CA GLN A 767 21.66 3.81 -11.35
C GLN A 767 20.75 2.71 -11.90
N SER A 768 20.86 1.48 -11.39
CA SER A 768 20.11 0.34 -11.91
C SER A 768 18.77 0.07 -11.20
N GLU A 769 18.60 0.44 -9.94
CA GLU A 769 17.35 0.28 -9.18
C GLU A 769 16.52 1.58 -9.06
N ILE A 770 17.12 2.77 -9.13
CA ILE A 770 16.38 4.05 -9.07
C ILE A 770 16.16 4.63 -10.47
N HIS A 771 17.23 4.99 -11.18
CA HIS A 771 17.13 5.58 -12.53
C HIS A 771 18.47 5.60 -13.29
N ASP A 772 18.47 5.22 -14.59
CA ASP A 772 19.70 5.15 -15.42
C ASP A 772 20.51 6.46 -15.47
N SER A 773 19.84 7.59 -15.32
CA SER A 773 20.43 8.94 -15.31
C SER A 773 20.75 9.49 -13.91
N TYR A 774 20.94 8.62 -12.91
CA TYR A 774 21.21 9.03 -11.53
C TYR A 774 22.45 9.94 -11.38
N SER A 775 23.42 9.83 -12.29
CA SER A 775 24.60 10.71 -12.33
C SER A 775 24.25 12.20 -12.39
N ILE A 776 23.19 12.58 -13.11
CA ILE A 776 22.73 13.98 -13.22
C ILE A 776 22.22 14.50 -11.88
N LEU A 777 21.57 13.63 -11.08
CA LEU A 777 21.14 13.97 -9.73
C LEU A 777 22.34 14.28 -8.85
N ILE A 778 23.38 13.45 -8.91
CA ILE A 778 24.61 13.62 -8.13
C ILE A 778 25.31 14.92 -8.50
N GLU A 779 25.44 15.22 -9.79
CA GLU A 779 26.00 16.49 -10.27
C GLU A 779 25.22 17.68 -9.69
N THR A 780 23.89 17.63 -9.75
CA THR A 780 23.01 18.67 -9.19
C THR A 780 23.19 18.82 -7.68
N LEU A 781 23.29 17.72 -6.93
CA LEU A 781 23.52 17.73 -5.48
C LEU A 781 24.87 18.34 -5.13
N VAL A 782 25.93 17.98 -5.85
CA VAL A 782 27.28 18.52 -5.64
C VAL A 782 27.33 20.02 -6.00
N GLU A 783 26.65 20.45 -7.05
CA GLU A 783 26.50 21.86 -7.39
C GLU A 783 25.77 22.63 -6.28
N GLN A 784 24.65 22.12 -5.76
CA GLN A 784 23.92 22.73 -4.64
C GLN A 784 24.76 22.78 -3.36
N PHE A 785 25.54 21.74 -3.09
CA PHE A 785 26.48 21.71 -1.96
C PHE A 785 27.53 22.80 -2.06
N SER A 786 28.09 23.01 -3.25
CA SER A 786 29.08 24.05 -3.50
C SER A 786 28.50 25.47 -3.41
N SER A 787 27.24 25.65 -3.82
CA SER A 787 26.65 26.98 -4.05
C SER A 787 25.78 27.49 -2.90
N VAL A 788 25.11 26.60 -2.17
CA VAL A 788 24.10 26.95 -1.15
C VAL A 788 24.52 26.50 0.25
N SER A 789 25.12 25.32 0.37
CA SER A 789 25.46 24.72 1.66
C SER A 789 26.79 25.21 2.26
N TYR A 790 27.71 25.70 1.42
CA TYR A 790 29.07 26.12 1.82
C TYR A 790 29.83 25.08 2.66
N GLY A 791 29.56 23.78 2.46
CA GLY A 791 30.24 22.72 3.20
C GLY A 791 29.57 22.31 4.52
N ASP A 792 28.22 22.36 4.60
CA ASP A 792 27.51 21.82 5.74
C ASP A 792 27.86 20.34 5.95
N VAL A 793 28.10 19.95 7.21
CA VAL A 793 28.58 18.61 7.56
C VAL A 793 27.53 17.53 7.23
N LEU A 794 26.24 17.77 7.46
CA LEU A 794 25.17 16.78 7.22
C LEU A 794 24.88 16.62 5.72
N TYR A 795 24.94 17.72 4.96
CA TYR A 795 24.93 17.66 3.50
C TYR A 795 26.15 16.87 3.00
N GLY A 796 27.34 17.21 3.49
CA GLY A 796 28.58 16.54 3.15
C GLY A 796 28.55 15.04 3.43
N ARG A 797 27.99 14.59 4.57
CA ARG A 797 27.74 13.18 4.89
C ARG A 797 26.96 12.47 3.78
N GLN A 798 25.92 13.11 3.27
CA GLN A 798 25.07 12.54 2.23
C GLN A 798 25.79 12.41 0.88
N ILE A 799 26.69 13.34 0.55
CA ILE A 799 27.49 13.25 -0.67
C ILE A 799 28.55 12.17 -0.55
N VAL A 800 29.21 12.09 0.60
CA VAL A 800 30.26 11.10 0.86
C VAL A 800 29.72 9.68 0.81
N LEU A 801 28.45 9.46 1.18
CA LEU A 801 27.77 8.16 1.02
C LEU A 801 27.96 7.57 -0.39
N TYR A 802 27.91 8.37 -1.44
CA TYR A 802 28.08 7.90 -2.82
C TYR A 802 29.49 7.39 -3.13
N LEU A 803 30.47 7.62 -2.24
CA LEU A 803 31.83 7.09 -2.32
C LEU A 803 32.02 5.81 -1.48
N HIS A 804 31.00 5.36 -0.76
CA HIS A 804 31.03 4.15 0.06
C HIS A 804 31.13 2.89 -0.82
N GLN A 805 31.85 1.86 -0.38
CA GLN A 805 32.15 0.68 -1.22
C GLN A 805 30.95 -0.24 -1.47
N CYS A 806 29.83 -0.05 -0.77
CA CYS A 806 28.58 -0.76 -1.06
C CYS A 806 27.74 -0.13 -2.18
N VAL A 807 28.11 1.07 -2.65
CA VAL A 807 27.48 1.77 -3.77
C VAL A 807 28.09 1.29 -5.08
N GLU A 808 27.29 1.09 -6.12
CA GLU A 808 27.80 0.60 -7.42
C GLU A 808 28.92 1.50 -8.00
N SER A 809 29.88 0.89 -8.68
CA SER A 809 31.08 1.59 -9.17
C SER A 809 30.81 2.77 -10.11
N GLN A 810 29.78 2.72 -10.98
CA GLN A 810 29.43 3.84 -11.86
C GLN A 810 29.00 5.08 -11.07
N THR A 811 28.19 4.90 -10.04
CA THR A 811 27.71 5.97 -9.15
C THR A 811 28.88 6.57 -8.35
N ARG A 812 29.81 5.74 -7.84
CA ARG A 812 31.03 6.23 -7.16
C ARG A 812 31.88 7.11 -8.08
N LEU A 813 32.11 6.66 -9.32
CA LEU A 813 32.88 7.39 -10.32
C LEU A 813 32.22 8.74 -10.68
N ALA A 814 30.90 8.74 -10.88
CA ALA A 814 30.14 9.95 -11.17
C ALA A 814 30.25 10.96 -10.03
N ALA A 815 30.07 10.51 -8.78
CA ALA A 815 30.22 11.35 -7.59
C ALA A 815 31.63 11.96 -7.48
N TRP A 816 32.68 11.16 -7.68
CA TRP A 816 34.05 11.66 -7.64
C TRP A 816 34.33 12.72 -8.71
N ASN A 817 33.85 12.48 -9.94
CA ASN A 817 34.03 13.42 -11.05
C ASN A 817 33.23 14.71 -10.85
N ALA A 818 32.01 14.64 -10.31
CA ALA A 818 31.21 15.81 -9.96
C ALA A 818 31.93 16.66 -8.90
N LEU A 819 32.44 16.04 -7.83
CA LEU A 819 33.19 16.70 -6.76
C LEU A 819 34.47 17.39 -7.28
N ASN A 820 35.19 16.72 -8.18
CA ASN A 820 36.39 17.27 -8.80
C ASN A 820 36.06 18.47 -9.70
N SER A 821 34.99 18.36 -10.49
CA SER A 821 34.55 19.41 -11.41
C SER A 821 34.09 20.66 -10.65
N ALA A 822 33.35 20.48 -9.55
CA ALA A 822 32.93 21.56 -8.66
C ALA A 822 34.04 22.08 -7.72
N ARG A 823 35.18 21.39 -7.63
CA ARG A 823 36.35 21.73 -6.78
C ARG A 823 36.04 21.82 -5.28
N VAL A 824 35.21 20.91 -4.77
CA VAL A 824 34.70 20.94 -3.39
C VAL A 824 35.23 19.83 -2.47
N PHE A 825 36.27 19.09 -2.88
CA PHE A 825 36.86 18.05 -2.03
C PHE A 825 37.26 18.54 -0.63
N GLU A 826 37.66 19.81 -0.51
CA GLU A 826 38.07 20.41 0.76
C GLU A 826 36.92 20.68 1.75
N LEU A 827 35.68 20.62 1.29
CA LEU A 827 34.47 20.88 2.09
C LEU A 827 33.84 19.59 2.63
N LEU A 828 34.29 18.42 2.19
CA LEU A 828 33.77 17.14 2.66
C LEU A 828 34.18 16.89 4.11
N PRO A 829 33.31 16.22 4.92
CA PRO A 829 33.61 15.92 6.29
C PRO A 829 34.83 14.98 6.43
N PRO A 830 35.50 14.98 7.59
CA PRO A 830 36.49 13.96 7.91
C PRO A 830 35.83 12.59 8.10
N LEU A 831 36.61 11.50 8.04
CA LEU A 831 36.09 10.14 8.01
C LEU A 831 35.26 9.79 9.25
N GLU A 832 35.62 10.31 10.42
CA GLU A 832 34.93 10.05 11.69
C GLU A 832 33.54 10.71 11.75
N LYS A 833 33.28 11.68 10.87
CA LYS A 833 31.99 12.37 10.76
C LYS A 833 31.18 11.87 9.56
N CYS A 834 31.59 10.80 8.89
CA CYS A 834 30.82 10.21 7.79
C CYS A 834 29.59 9.45 8.31
N LEU A 835 28.65 9.16 7.39
CA LEU A 835 27.36 8.56 7.73
C LEU A 835 27.46 7.11 8.25
N ALA A 836 28.43 6.35 7.73
CA ALA A 836 28.64 4.92 8.03
C ALA A 836 30.03 4.71 8.62
N ASP A 837 30.32 3.49 9.10
CA ASP A 837 31.61 3.18 9.71
C ASP A 837 32.76 3.33 8.69
N ALA A 838 33.92 3.78 9.19
CA ALA A 838 35.13 3.97 8.40
C ALA A 838 35.49 2.76 7.53
N GLU A 839 35.23 1.54 8.03
CA GLU A 839 35.51 0.30 7.33
C GLU A 839 34.81 0.22 5.98
N GLY A 840 33.55 0.64 5.86
CA GLY A 840 32.81 0.51 4.61
C GLY A 840 33.22 1.51 3.51
N TYR A 841 33.99 2.54 3.86
CA TYR A 841 34.64 3.43 2.88
C TYR A 841 36.03 2.95 2.46
N LEU A 842 36.71 2.21 3.34
CA LEU A 842 38.08 1.75 3.16
C LEU A 842 38.16 0.30 2.66
N GLN A 843 37.10 -0.49 2.79
CA GLN A 843 37.06 -1.91 2.42
C GLN A 843 35.79 -2.24 1.62
N PRO A 844 35.90 -3.09 0.58
CA PRO A 844 37.13 -3.63 -0.02
C PRO A 844 38.02 -2.54 -0.64
N ILE A 845 39.27 -2.90 -0.97
CA ILE A 845 40.18 -2.01 -1.70
C ILE A 845 39.63 -1.82 -3.12
N GLU A 846 39.57 -0.56 -3.58
CA GLU A 846 39.10 -0.21 -4.92
C GLU A 846 39.98 -0.88 -6.00
N ASP A 847 39.35 -1.64 -6.89
CA ASP A 847 40.00 -2.32 -8.03
C ASP A 847 39.51 -1.81 -9.39
N ASN A 848 38.52 -0.89 -9.42
CA ASN A 848 38.02 -0.31 -10.65
C ASN A 848 39.04 0.67 -11.26
N GLU A 849 39.49 0.37 -12.48
CA GLU A 849 40.48 1.17 -13.22
C GLU A 849 40.08 2.64 -13.35
N ALA A 850 38.82 2.92 -13.70
CA ALA A 850 38.36 4.29 -13.94
C ALA A 850 38.37 5.14 -12.65
N ILE A 851 38.03 4.55 -11.51
CA ILE A 851 38.04 5.24 -10.20
C ILE A 851 39.48 5.51 -9.76
N LEU A 852 40.38 4.53 -9.87
CA LEU A 852 41.79 4.70 -9.52
C LEU A 852 42.48 5.76 -10.39
N GLU A 853 42.17 5.78 -11.69
CA GLU A 853 42.63 6.84 -12.59
C GLU A 853 42.08 8.22 -12.19
N ALA A 854 40.80 8.29 -11.80
CA ALA A 854 40.18 9.53 -11.33
C ALA A 854 40.83 10.04 -10.03
N TYR A 855 41.22 9.15 -9.11
CA TYR A 855 41.98 9.51 -7.90
C TYR A 855 43.35 10.12 -8.25
N VAL A 856 44.12 9.46 -9.12
CA VAL A 856 45.42 9.98 -9.57
C VAL A 856 45.25 11.29 -10.34
N LYS A 857 44.22 11.43 -11.17
CA LYS A 857 43.93 12.67 -11.90
C LYS A 857 43.67 13.84 -10.93
N SER A 858 42.84 13.63 -9.90
CA SER A 858 42.57 14.65 -8.87
C SER A 858 43.84 15.00 -8.09
N TRP A 859 44.68 14.01 -7.77
CA TRP A 859 45.98 14.21 -7.11
C TRP A 859 46.93 15.07 -7.95
N VAL A 860 47.19 14.66 -9.20
CA VAL A 860 48.14 15.35 -10.10
C VAL A 860 47.64 16.74 -10.50
N SER A 861 46.32 16.96 -10.54
CA SER A 861 45.77 18.29 -10.83
C SER A 861 45.92 19.30 -9.67
N GLY A 862 46.24 18.83 -8.46
CA GLY A 862 46.27 19.65 -7.24
C GLY A 862 44.88 19.87 -6.61
N ALA A 863 43.83 19.18 -7.09
CA ALA A 863 42.48 19.27 -6.54
C ALA A 863 42.40 18.75 -5.10
N LEU A 864 43.34 17.89 -4.70
CA LEU A 864 43.40 17.31 -3.34
C LEU A 864 44.26 18.10 -2.35
N ASP A 865 45.03 19.11 -2.78
CA ASP A 865 46.00 19.82 -1.92
C ASP A 865 45.33 20.43 -0.69
N ARG A 866 44.21 21.13 -0.91
CA ARG A 866 43.43 21.72 0.19
C ARG A 866 42.74 20.66 1.03
N SER A 867 42.26 19.58 0.41
CA SER A 867 41.62 18.47 1.13
C SER A 867 42.61 17.76 2.07
N ALA A 868 43.88 17.63 1.68
CA ALA A 868 44.94 17.09 2.51
C ALA A 868 45.22 17.97 3.74
N SER A 869 45.30 19.29 3.54
CA SER A 869 45.52 20.24 4.64
C SER A 869 44.36 20.30 5.65
N ARG A 870 43.13 20.02 5.20
CA ARG A 870 41.90 20.09 6.02
C ARG A 870 41.46 18.75 6.60
N GLY A 871 42.15 17.66 6.29
CA GLY A 871 41.78 16.31 6.74
C GLY A 871 40.44 15.82 6.16
N SER A 872 40.10 16.23 4.95
CA SER A 872 38.88 15.78 4.27
C SER A 872 38.97 14.30 3.88
N VAL A 873 37.84 13.60 3.95
CA VAL A 873 37.73 12.20 3.56
C VAL A 873 38.20 11.93 2.12
N ALA A 874 38.06 12.89 1.19
CA ALA A 874 38.52 12.70 -0.19
C ALA A 874 40.01 12.39 -0.30
N TYR A 875 40.85 13.12 0.45
CA TYR A 875 42.28 12.84 0.48
C TYR A 875 42.56 11.47 1.08
N LEU A 876 41.92 11.13 2.21
CA LEU A 876 42.11 9.85 2.87
C LEU A 876 41.70 8.66 2.01
N LEU A 877 40.56 8.74 1.29
CA LEU A 877 40.12 7.68 0.38
C LEU A 877 41.12 7.47 -0.76
N SER A 878 41.55 8.57 -1.39
CA SER A 878 42.56 8.49 -2.46
C SER A 878 43.88 7.90 -1.95
N LEU A 879 44.32 8.32 -0.76
CA LEU A 879 45.55 7.85 -0.12
C LEU A 879 45.47 6.36 0.19
N HIS A 880 44.37 5.93 0.83
CA HIS A 880 44.14 4.55 1.24
C HIS A 880 44.07 3.61 0.06
N HIS A 881 43.19 3.91 -0.92
CA HIS A 881 42.95 3.04 -2.06
C HIS A 881 44.15 3.01 -3.01
N LEU A 882 44.81 4.14 -3.27
CA LEU A 882 46.02 4.16 -4.11
C LEU A 882 47.22 3.49 -3.41
N SER A 883 47.46 3.76 -2.13
CA SER A 883 48.54 3.08 -1.39
C SER A 883 48.29 1.57 -1.35
N SER A 884 47.06 1.17 -1.07
CA SER A 884 46.70 -0.25 -1.02
C SER A 884 46.83 -0.90 -2.40
N TYR A 885 46.33 -0.26 -3.46
CA TYR A 885 46.41 -0.78 -4.83
C TYR A 885 47.82 -0.82 -5.40
N ILE A 886 48.67 0.15 -5.05
CA ILE A 886 50.05 0.18 -5.57
C ILE A 886 50.92 -0.85 -4.86
N PHE A 887 50.75 -1.03 -3.55
CA PHE A 887 51.70 -1.78 -2.72
C PHE A 887 51.27 -3.19 -2.30
N HIS A 888 50.02 -3.60 -2.50
CA HIS A 888 49.61 -5.00 -2.31
C HIS A 888 49.84 -5.83 -3.58
N SER A 889 50.03 -7.15 -3.43
CA SER A 889 50.39 -8.05 -4.53
C SER A 889 49.16 -8.43 -5.37
N TYR A 890 49.23 -8.23 -6.69
CA TYR A 890 48.15 -8.53 -7.64
C TYR A 890 48.56 -9.56 -8.71
N PRO A 891 47.59 -10.23 -9.37
CA PRO A 891 47.85 -11.02 -10.58
C PRO A 891 48.46 -10.15 -11.70
N VAL A 892 49.16 -10.80 -12.64
CA VAL A 892 50.02 -10.18 -13.67
C VAL A 892 49.31 -9.07 -14.47
N ASP A 893 48.00 -9.19 -14.70
CA ASP A 893 47.20 -8.26 -15.51
C ASP A 893 47.06 -6.86 -14.87
N ASN A 894 47.16 -6.74 -13.54
CA ASN A 894 47.04 -5.46 -12.83
C ASN A 894 48.36 -4.67 -12.75
N LEU A 895 49.48 -5.27 -13.17
CA LEU A 895 50.80 -4.64 -13.09
C LEU A 895 50.93 -3.44 -14.05
N LEU A 896 50.27 -3.49 -15.22
CA LEU A 896 50.29 -2.40 -16.19
C LEU A 896 49.62 -1.14 -15.63
N LEU A 897 48.42 -1.29 -15.04
CA LEU A 897 47.70 -0.19 -14.42
C LEU A 897 48.48 0.35 -13.21
N ARG A 898 48.96 -0.53 -12.31
CA ARG A 898 49.82 -0.16 -11.18
C ARG A 898 51.01 0.70 -11.62
N ASN A 899 51.76 0.25 -12.63
CA ASN A 899 52.94 0.97 -13.12
C ASN A 899 52.56 2.30 -13.79
N LYS A 900 51.43 2.36 -14.50
CA LYS A 900 50.89 3.61 -15.08
C LYS A 900 50.57 4.64 -13.99
N LEU A 901 49.83 4.25 -12.95
CA LEU A 901 49.46 5.12 -11.83
C LEU A 901 50.69 5.60 -11.06
N SER A 902 51.61 4.69 -10.71
CA SER A 902 52.87 5.00 -10.01
C SER A 902 53.72 6.01 -10.78
N ARG A 903 53.89 5.86 -12.11
CA ARG A 903 54.63 6.81 -12.94
C ARG A 903 53.99 8.19 -12.96
N SER A 904 52.67 8.26 -12.99
CA SER A 904 51.94 9.53 -12.97
C SER A 904 52.17 10.30 -11.67
N LEU A 905 52.09 9.61 -10.53
CA LEU A 905 52.36 10.20 -9.21
C LEU A 905 53.83 10.62 -9.06
N LEU A 906 54.79 9.82 -9.54
CA LEU A 906 56.21 10.16 -9.49
C LEU A 906 56.56 11.38 -10.35
N ARG A 907 55.96 11.52 -11.54
CA ARG A 907 56.12 12.70 -12.38
C ARG A 907 55.61 13.95 -11.66
N ASP A 908 54.44 13.90 -11.06
CA ASP A 908 53.87 15.02 -10.32
C ASP A 908 54.72 15.41 -9.10
N CYS A 909 55.21 14.44 -8.33
CA CYS A 909 56.16 14.65 -7.23
C CYS A 909 57.46 15.33 -7.70
N SER A 910 57.94 15.01 -8.90
CA SER A 910 59.15 15.63 -9.46
C SER A 910 58.96 17.11 -9.83
N HIS A 911 57.72 17.51 -10.16
CA HIS A 911 57.40 18.86 -10.60
C HIS A 911 56.94 19.78 -9.46
N LYS A 912 56.43 19.23 -8.35
CA LYS A 912 55.82 19.99 -7.25
C LYS A 912 56.41 19.59 -5.89
N HIS A 913 57.23 20.47 -5.32
CA HIS A 913 57.91 20.20 -4.05
C HIS A 913 56.97 19.92 -2.87
N HIS A 914 55.78 20.54 -2.82
CA HIS A 914 54.79 20.29 -1.75
C HIS A 914 54.10 18.92 -1.88
N HIS A 915 54.05 18.33 -3.09
CA HIS A 915 53.52 16.97 -3.30
C HIS A 915 54.49 15.88 -2.84
N LYS A 916 55.76 16.24 -2.57
CA LYS A 916 56.72 15.33 -1.93
C LYS A 916 56.19 14.84 -0.59
N GLU A 917 55.53 15.69 0.19
CA GLU A 917 54.93 15.28 1.47
C GLU A 917 53.73 14.35 1.29
N MET A 918 52.86 14.61 0.31
CA MET A 918 51.72 13.73 0.03
C MET A 918 52.19 12.34 -0.48
N MET A 919 53.22 12.31 -1.34
CA MET A 919 53.83 11.06 -1.82
C MET A 919 54.48 10.27 -0.67
N MET A 920 55.10 10.97 0.27
CA MET A 920 55.64 10.36 1.49
C MET A 920 54.54 9.76 2.35
N ASN A 921 53.42 10.45 2.52
CA ASN A 921 52.26 9.92 3.23
C ASN A 921 51.72 8.66 2.54
N LEU A 922 51.72 8.59 1.21
CA LEU A 922 51.30 7.40 0.45
C LEU A 922 52.20 6.20 0.70
N ILE A 923 53.52 6.40 0.77
CA ILE A 923 54.49 5.33 1.06
C ILE A 923 54.39 4.88 2.53
N LEU A 924 54.19 5.81 3.46
CA LEU A 924 54.15 5.53 4.89
C LEU A 924 52.76 5.09 5.39
N TYR A 925 51.74 5.15 4.52
CA TYR A 925 50.35 4.90 4.91
C TYR A 925 50.16 3.49 5.47
N THR A 926 49.62 3.41 6.67
CA THR A 926 49.13 2.18 7.31
C THR A 926 47.62 2.28 7.48
N LYS A 927 46.93 1.15 7.34
CA LYS A 927 45.48 1.09 7.55
C LYS A 927 45.18 1.54 8.99
N PRO A 928 44.21 2.45 9.22
CA PRO A 928 43.75 2.79 10.56
C PRO A 928 43.25 1.53 11.26
N SER A 929 43.73 1.25 12.48
CA SER A 929 43.23 0.13 13.29
C SER A 929 41.81 0.44 13.79
N THR A 930 40.86 -0.45 13.50
CA THR A 930 39.41 -0.28 13.70
C THR A 930 38.94 -0.22 15.16
N HIS A 931 39.85 -0.11 16.15
CA HIS A 931 39.54 -0.15 17.59
C HIS A 931 39.86 1.13 18.38
N LEU A 932 40.23 2.24 17.73
CA LEU A 932 40.51 3.49 18.45
C LEU A 932 39.24 4.32 18.66
N ILE A 933 38.35 3.87 19.53
CA ILE A 933 37.33 4.71 20.18
C ILE A 933 37.77 4.95 21.64
N ALA A 934 37.90 6.23 21.99
CA ALA A 934 38.06 6.78 23.33
C ALA A 934 39.37 6.49 24.11
N GLY A 935 40.28 7.47 24.09
CA GLY A 935 40.97 7.93 25.31
C GLY A 935 42.02 7.03 25.97
N GLN A 936 42.45 5.91 25.37
CA GLN A 936 43.59 5.13 25.86
C GLN A 936 44.76 5.18 24.87
N LYS A 937 45.94 5.58 25.36
CA LYS A 937 47.22 5.47 24.64
C LYS A 937 47.55 3.98 24.46
N GLY A 938 47.54 3.48 23.22
CA GLY A 938 47.85 2.08 22.94
C GLY A 938 48.30 1.83 21.49
N VAL A 939 49.59 1.54 21.35
CA VAL A 939 50.34 0.84 20.27
C VAL A 939 50.07 1.28 18.83
N ASP A 940 50.89 2.24 18.37
CA ASP A 940 51.05 2.57 16.96
C ASP A 940 51.48 1.32 16.17
N THR A 941 50.66 0.90 15.21
CA THR A 941 51.09 -0.01 14.13
C THR A 941 52.04 0.77 13.21
N SER A 942 53.26 0.99 13.69
CA SER A 942 54.31 1.65 12.92
C SER A 942 54.69 0.79 11.71
N ILE A 943 54.74 1.40 10.53
CA ILE A 943 55.21 0.71 9.33
C ILE A 943 56.69 0.34 9.51
N GLY A 944 57.01 -0.95 9.37
CA GLY A 944 58.38 -1.42 9.52
C GLY A 944 59.29 -0.84 8.43
N ARG A 945 60.55 -0.55 8.76
CA ARG A 945 61.57 -0.10 7.78
C ARG A 945 61.68 -1.06 6.59
N SER A 946 61.49 -2.36 6.82
CA SER A 946 61.45 -3.40 5.78
C SER A 946 60.30 -3.24 4.79
N ASP A 947 59.12 -2.80 5.24
CA ASP A 947 57.96 -2.65 4.37
C ASP A 947 58.06 -1.38 3.52
N VAL A 948 58.65 -0.32 4.07
CA VAL A 948 58.99 0.88 3.30
C VAL A 948 60.03 0.57 2.22
N GLU A 949 61.02 -0.26 2.51
CA GLU A 949 61.99 -0.71 1.50
C GLU A 949 61.32 -1.54 0.39
N LYS A 950 60.37 -2.43 0.72
CA LYS A 950 59.57 -3.16 -0.29
C LYS A 950 58.73 -2.22 -1.14
N ARG A 951 58.05 -1.23 -0.53
CA ARG A 951 57.22 -0.24 -1.24
C ARG A 951 58.07 0.62 -2.19
N LEU A 952 59.26 1.04 -1.76
CA LEU A 952 60.20 1.77 -2.62
C LEU A 952 60.67 0.91 -3.81
N GLU A 953 60.85 -0.40 -3.61
CA GLU A 953 61.23 -1.32 -4.69
C GLU A 953 60.12 -1.46 -5.74
N VAL A 954 58.85 -1.53 -5.31
CA VAL A 954 57.69 -1.50 -6.23
C VAL A 954 57.68 -0.23 -7.08
N LEU A 955 58.02 0.93 -6.51
CA LEU A 955 58.12 2.19 -7.27
C LEU A 955 59.29 2.19 -8.25
N LYS A 956 60.44 1.60 -7.91
CA LYS A 956 61.57 1.44 -8.85
C LYS A 956 61.21 0.52 -10.01
N GLU A 957 60.51 -0.57 -9.74
CA GLU A 957 60.02 -1.50 -10.77
C GLU A 957 59.11 -0.76 -11.77
N ALA A 958 58.18 0.06 -11.26
CA ALA A 958 57.29 0.86 -12.08
C ALA A 958 58.00 1.93 -12.94
N CYS A 959 59.25 2.29 -12.63
CA CYS A 959 60.03 3.26 -13.41
C CYS A 959 60.55 2.69 -14.73
N GLU A 960 60.57 1.37 -14.94
CA GLU A 960 61.00 0.70 -16.20
C GLU A 960 62.32 1.27 -16.78
N LYS A 961 63.31 1.55 -15.91
CA LYS A 961 64.63 2.14 -16.25
C LYS A 961 64.62 3.62 -16.67
N ASN A 962 63.56 4.38 -16.42
CA ASN A 962 63.54 5.83 -16.60
C ASN A 962 64.43 6.53 -15.55
N SER A 963 65.58 7.05 -15.97
CA SER A 963 66.59 7.64 -15.07
C SER A 963 66.09 8.84 -14.27
N SER A 964 65.19 9.68 -14.81
CA SER A 964 64.68 10.87 -14.09
C SER A 964 63.65 10.53 -13.01
N LEU A 965 62.93 9.40 -13.14
CA LEU A 965 62.01 8.94 -12.10
C LEU A 965 62.75 8.15 -11.02
N LEU A 966 63.81 7.43 -11.39
CA LEU A 966 64.65 6.71 -10.43
C LEU A 966 65.33 7.66 -9.43
N THR A 967 65.85 8.81 -9.88
CA THR A 967 66.41 9.83 -8.98
C THR A 967 65.38 10.36 -7.99
N VAL A 968 64.12 10.54 -8.41
CA VAL A 968 63.02 10.98 -7.54
C VAL A 968 62.70 9.91 -6.47
N VAL A 969 62.72 8.63 -6.83
CA VAL A 969 62.51 7.52 -5.88
C VAL A 969 63.66 7.45 -4.86
N GLU A 970 64.91 7.67 -5.28
CA GLU A 970 66.08 7.72 -4.39
C GLU A 970 65.99 8.89 -3.39
N GLU A 971 65.60 10.08 -3.86
CA GLU A 971 65.36 11.25 -3.02
C GLU A 971 64.22 11.02 -2.01
N LEU A 972 63.11 10.41 -2.44
CA LEU A 972 62.00 10.01 -1.56
C LEU A 972 62.46 8.95 -0.54
N GLY A 973 63.31 8.01 -0.95
CA GLY A 973 63.89 6.99 -0.07
C GLY A 973 64.75 7.60 1.05
N SER A 974 65.54 8.63 0.74
CA SER A 974 66.31 9.34 1.77
C SER A 974 65.40 10.13 2.74
N SER A 975 64.35 10.77 2.19
CA SER A 975 63.41 11.58 2.96
C SER A 975 62.52 10.73 3.87
N THR A 976 62.00 9.61 3.37
CA THR A 976 61.18 8.63 4.13
C THR A 976 61.95 8.04 5.29
N LYS A 977 63.20 7.63 5.07
CA LYS A 977 64.09 7.12 6.12
C LYS A 977 64.36 8.17 7.20
N GLY A 978 64.52 9.44 6.82
CA GLY A 978 64.66 10.55 7.77
C GLY A 978 63.41 10.81 8.62
N LYS A 979 62.22 10.78 8.01
CA LYS A 979 60.93 10.97 8.71
C LYS A 979 60.63 9.79 9.66
N LEU A 980 60.93 8.56 9.25
CA LEU A 980 60.82 7.35 10.08
C LEU A 980 61.80 7.30 11.26
N SER A 981 62.95 7.96 11.16
CA SER A 981 63.89 8.07 12.27
C SER A 981 63.57 9.21 13.25
N ALA A 982 62.67 10.11 12.85
CA ALA A 982 62.23 11.26 13.65
C ALA A 982 60.86 11.05 14.34
N MET A 983 60.08 10.08 13.85
CA MET A 983 58.93 9.48 14.52
C MET A 983 59.41 8.44 15.53
#